data_AF-A0A062XKL1-F1
#
_entry.id   AF-A0A062XKL1-F1
#
_cell.length_a   1.000
_cell.length_b   1.000
_cell.length_c   1.000
_cell.angle_alpha   90.00
_cell.angle_beta   90.00
_cell.angle_gamma   90.00
#
_symmetry.space_group_name_H-M   'P 1'
#
loop_
_entity.id
_entity.type
_entity.pdbx_description
1 polymer ?
#
loop_
_entity_poly.entity_id
_entity_poly.type
_entity_poly.pdbx_seq_one_letter_code
_entity_poly.pdbx_strand_id
1 'polypeptide(L)'
;MMAVATADALTYTVTTLSDAVANDSQCSLREAIQEANNGADTDCAGSPSNGNDTIVFSVSGTIALSSTLPNILDAATVGTLTINGDVNGDGIGDITISGDTNGDTVQDVRVMQVNSNGNLTLQNLTIAYGNGGSFGGGGIYNNQGILTLVRTTFSNNSTSGDGGAVSSTGVFTVTVSYSTFTNNNAGYGGAISTNGAGPLTVLQSSFSGNTAANGGGAISDWSAGTLTTTIHIDDSTFSNNVAAGGWGGGAIFEFGGTLLVRKSTFLNNRATGSSQNGGGISGAGGRVTVANSTFSGNEATNGGGVANNSGFLYVYNSTLSGNTASTNGGALYAWKSGTNPPYTEVYNSILANSTGSSSYDCFNGAGSNGTLIGGNNIIETTPTSSSPSSCSAIVFSTSDPQLGVLTGSPAYFPLSPASPAIDTGDSTICGNSVVNNQSQNGVTRPLDGNGDTVPICDIGSFEAPAAPAAQSDMAASLGSLPPSLSPGGSYTSLSFSCTNNGPDPATNATCSITASAGTVSSVSCNPPVPVGSLANGATINCTFNFTAPGISGGGDTPQTGVTFTVTAGASNDSNAANNTASNTTPVPLVDALDDSTSFPASFVGATFNVGSNDQFGSGSLPPGASFTLLGATTCASASINSSGVATFNVPASGTCVVAYRVCVISGCDTAQLVVTAQQQQPIPTLDEWGLTALVLLMVGAGLLLVRRVVA
;
A
#
# COMPACT_ATOMS: atom_id res chain seq x y z
N MET A 1 26.49 -61.16 3.03
CA MET A 1 26.35 -59.69 3.09
C MET A 1 26.61 -59.31 4.54
N MET A 2 27.88 -59.08 4.91
CA MET A 2 28.22 -58.54 6.24
C MET A 2 27.84 -57.06 6.21
N ALA A 3 26.98 -56.64 7.13
CA ALA A 3 26.74 -55.23 7.38
C ALA A 3 28.06 -54.59 7.79
N VAL A 4 28.54 -53.63 7.01
CA VAL A 4 29.62 -52.74 7.42
C VAL A 4 29.04 -51.89 8.55
N ALA A 5 29.62 -51.97 9.74
CA ALA A 5 29.28 -51.08 10.84
C ALA A 5 29.53 -49.64 10.38
N THR A 6 28.52 -48.78 10.45
CA THR A 6 28.68 -47.34 10.25
C THR A 6 29.56 -46.82 11.38
N ALA A 7 30.68 -46.16 11.05
CA ALA A 7 31.51 -45.49 12.04
C ALA A 7 30.70 -44.39 12.75
N ASP A 8 30.88 -44.25 14.07
CA ASP A 8 30.22 -43.20 14.85
C ASP A 8 30.83 -41.84 14.50
N ALA A 9 29.97 -40.85 14.26
CA ALA A 9 30.37 -39.44 14.07
C ALA A 9 31.02 -38.88 15.34
N LEU A 10 32.09 -38.09 15.20
CA LEU A 10 32.77 -37.41 16.30
C LEU A 10 32.59 -35.89 16.26
N THR A 11 32.82 -35.27 17.42
CA THR A 11 32.87 -33.82 17.56
C THR A 11 34.23 -33.40 18.09
N TYR A 12 34.95 -32.59 17.30
CA TYR A 12 36.24 -32.02 17.68
C TYR A 12 36.03 -30.58 18.15
N THR A 13 36.51 -30.25 19.35
CA THR A 13 36.39 -28.89 19.92
C THR A 13 37.71 -28.17 19.79
N VAL A 14 37.75 -27.12 18.98
CA VAL A 14 38.90 -26.22 18.84
C VAL A 14 38.99 -25.33 20.08
N THR A 15 40.13 -25.38 20.77
CA THR A 15 40.37 -24.69 22.05
C THR A 15 41.36 -23.54 21.94
N THR A 16 41.95 -23.30 20.77
CA THR A 16 42.90 -22.19 20.54
C THR A 16 42.66 -21.51 19.19
N LEU A 17 42.99 -20.22 19.12
CA LEU A 17 42.99 -19.44 17.87
C LEU A 17 44.31 -19.57 17.10
N SER A 18 45.33 -20.21 17.67
CA SER A 18 46.60 -20.44 17.00
C SER A 18 46.45 -21.47 15.87
N ASP A 19 47.00 -21.16 14.69
CA ASP A 19 47.14 -22.12 13.60
C ASP A 19 48.50 -22.82 13.68
N ALA A 20 48.59 -23.88 14.48
CA ALA A 20 49.80 -24.68 14.67
C ALA A 20 49.49 -26.18 14.63
N VAL A 21 50.54 -26.99 14.50
CA VAL A 21 50.48 -28.44 14.81
C VAL A 21 51.54 -28.66 15.89
N ALA A 22 51.13 -28.76 17.15
CA ALA A 22 52.04 -28.82 18.28
C ALA A 22 51.44 -29.61 19.45
N ASN A 23 52.24 -30.50 20.04
CA ASN A 23 51.88 -31.23 21.26
C ASN A 23 51.85 -30.30 22.49
N ASP A 24 50.82 -29.44 22.59
CA ASP A 24 50.70 -28.39 23.60
C ASP A 24 49.38 -28.46 24.42
N SER A 25 48.61 -29.53 24.24
CA SER A 25 47.30 -29.78 24.84
C SER A 25 46.22 -28.77 24.43
N GLN A 26 46.39 -28.07 23.31
CA GLN A 26 45.37 -27.24 22.70
C GLN A 26 45.02 -27.75 21.31
N CYS A 27 43.74 -28.03 21.07
CA CYS A 27 43.27 -28.43 19.74
C CYS A 27 43.08 -27.18 18.86
N SER A 28 43.93 -26.97 17.87
CA SER A 28 43.75 -25.96 16.82
C SER A 28 42.76 -26.44 15.76
N LEU A 29 42.28 -25.51 14.92
CA LEU A 29 41.46 -25.87 13.76
C LEU A 29 42.21 -26.80 12.79
N ARG A 30 43.52 -26.61 12.64
CA ARG A 30 44.34 -27.44 11.75
C ARG A 30 44.43 -28.87 12.24
N GLU A 31 44.68 -29.07 13.53
CA GLU A 31 44.70 -30.39 14.15
C GLU A 31 43.31 -31.05 14.09
N ALA A 32 42.25 -30.29 14.36
CA ALA A 32 40.88 -30.82 14.28
C ALA A 32 40.52 -31.33 12.87
N ILE A 33 40.95 -30.61 11.81
CA ILE A 33 40.76 -31.07 10.43
C ILE A 33 41.65 -32.29 10.13
N GLN A 34 42.87 -32.37 10.68
CA GLN A 34 43.72 -33.55 10.51
C GLN A 34 43.09 -34.78 11.15
N GLU A 35 42.53 -34.67 12.35
CA GLU A 35 41.83 -35.76 13.02
C GLU A 35 40.63 -36.25 12.23
N ALA A 36 39.76 -35.34 11.78
CA ALA A 36 38.60 -35.69 10.96
C ALA A 36 38.98 -36.31 9.61
N ASN A 37 40.20 -36.09 9.10
CA ASN A 37 40.68 -36.64 7.84
C ASN A 37 41.40 -38.00 7.95
N ASN A 38 41.56 -38.56 9.15
CA ASN A 38 42.32 -39.78 9.47
C ASN A 38 43.74 -39.59 10.08
N GLY A 39 44.04 -38.44 10.66
CA GLY A 39 45.21 -38.21 11.52
C GLY A 39 45.04 -38.77 12.92
N ALA A 40 46.15 -38.97 13.66
CA ALA A 40 46.13 -39.22 15.10
C ALA A 40 47.01 -38.16 15.77
N ASP A 41 46.39 -37.06 16.12
CA ASP A 41 46.87 -35.94 16.90
C ASP A 41 46.55 -36.19 18.38
N THR A 42 47.41 -35.70 19.27
CA THR A 42 47.25 -35.97 20.71
C THR A 42 46.46 -34.90 21.44
N ASP A 43 46.23 -33.74 20.82
CA ASP A 43 45.69 -32.55 21.47
C ASP A 43 44.20 -32.37 21.17
N CYS A 44 43.74 -32.81 20.00
CA CYS A 44 42.33 -32.93 19.67
C CYS A 44 41.75 -34.26 20.19
N ALA A 45 40.95 -34.21 21.26
CA ALA A 45 40.32 -35.39 21.83
C ALA A 45 39.35 -36.07 20.82
N GLY A 46 39.75 -37.23 20.32
CA GLY A 46 39.01 -38.07 19.38
C GLY A 46 40.00 -39.02 18.71
N SER A 47 39.57 -40.20 18.28
CA SER A 47 40.37 -41.00 17.34
C SER A 47 39.90 -40.64 15.95
N PRO A 48 40.74 -40.73 14.90
CA PRO A 48 40.26 -40.53 13.54
C PRO A 48 38.98 -41.32 13.27
N SER A 49 38.00 -40.63 12.71
CA SER A 49 36.65 -41.11 12.44
C SER A 49 36.41 -41.14 10.94
N ASN A 50 35.69 -42.18 10.48
CA ASN A 50 35.18 -42.24 9.11
C ASN A 50 33.67 -41.91 9.07
N GLY A 51 33.17 -41.28 10.13
CA GLY A 51 31.78 -40.85 10.31
C GLY A 51 31.55 -39.40 9.85
N ASN A 52 30.33 -38.90 10.05
CA ASN A 52 30.01 -37.52 9.70
C ASN A 52 30.42 -36.58 10.84
N ASP A 53 31.67 -36.14 10.82
CA ASP A 53 32.27 -35.38 11.91
C ASP A 53 31.87 -33.90 11.94
N THR A 54 31.95 -33.30 13.12
CA THR A 54 31.68 -31.88 13.36
C THR A 54 32.83 -31.22 14.12
N ILE A 55 33.26 -30.05 13.66
CA ILE A 55 34.19 -29.17 14.37
C ILE A 55 33.38 -28.02 14.99
N VAL A 56 33.57 -27.82 16.29
CA VAL A 56 33.01 -26.71 17.10
C VAL A 56 34.15 -25.98 17.81
N PHE A 57 33.85 -24.83 18.42
CA PHE A 57 34.86 -23.99 19.06
C PHE A 57 34.47 -23.69 20.52
N SER A 58 35.46 -23.65 21.41
CA SER A 58 35.31 -23.12 22.78
C SER A 58 35.91 -21.71 22.95
N VAL A 59 36.44 -21.17 21.86
CA VAL A 59 37.06 -19.84 21.75
C VAL A 59 36.35 -19.04 20.65
N SER A 60 36.45 -17.72 20.69
CA SER A 60 35.94 -16.84 19.64
C SER A 60 37.05 -15.89 19.17
N GLY A 61 36.98 -15.45 17.90
CA GLY A 61 37.95 -14.53 17.32
C GLY A 61 38.50 -14.97 15.96
N THR A 62 39.64 -14.38 15.59
CA THR A 62 40.29 -14.62 14.30
C THR A 62 41.39 -15.66 14.42
N ILE A 63 41.31 -16.70 13.58
CA ILE A 63 42.37 -17.68 13.33
C ILE A 63 43.14 -17.18 12.11
N ALA A 64 44.30 -16.56 12.34
CA ALA A 64 45.23 -16.18 11.28
C ALA A 64 46.04 -17.41 10.85
N LEU A 65 45.93 -17.78 9.57
CA LEU A 65 46.58 -18.98 9.06
C LEU A 65 48.08 -18.77 8.83
N SER A 66 48.87 -19.81 9.08
CA SER A 66 50.28 -19.93 8.70
C SER A 66 50.47 -20.48 7.29
N SER A 67 49.49 -21.23 6.80
CA SER A 67 49.43 -21.86 5.48
C SER A 67 47.99 -22.31 5.21
N THR A 68 47.68 -22.74 3.99
CA THR A 68 46.37 -23.35 3.69
C THR A 68 46.05 -24.47 4.68
N LEU A 69 44.80 -24.52 5.17
CA LEU A 69 44.34 -25.60 6.03
C LEU A 69 44.45 -26.96 5.31
N PRO A 70 44.55 -28.08 6.05
CA PRO A 70 44.58 -29.41 5.44
C PRO A 70 43.38 -29.63 4.52
N ASN A 71 43.60 -30.28 3.38
CA ASN A 71 42.55 -30.50 2.40
C ASN A 71 41.45 -31.40 2.97
N ILE A 72 40.18 -31.11 2.66
CA ILE A 72 39.08 -32.01 2.99
C ILE A 72 39.09 -33.20 2.03
N LEU A 73 39.18 -34.42 2.58
CA LEU A 73 39.35 -35.66 1.82
C LEU A 73 38.01 -36.27 1.36
N ASP A 74 38.10 -37.35 0.57
CA ASP A 74 36.95 -38.05 -0.01
C ASP A 74 36.00 -38.56 1.08
N ALA A 75 34.74 -38.13 1.04
CA ALA A 75 33.76 -38.44 2.06
C ALA A 75 33.37 -39.93 2.12
N ALA A 76 33.63 -40.71 1.06
CA ALA A 76 33.47 -42.17 1.13
C ALA A 76 34.55 -42.83 2.00
N THR A 77 35.67 -42.13 2.22
CA THR A 77 36.81 -42.63 3.02
C THR A 77 36.82 -42.08 4.44
N VAL A 78 36.49 -40.79 4.62
CA VAL A 78 36.58 -40.09 5.92
C VAL A 78 35.23 -39.62 6.46
N GLY A 79 34.13 -39.82 5.71
CA GLY A 79 32.84 -39.23 6.05
C GLY A 79 32.74 -37.73 5.72
N THR A 80 31.63 -37.09 6.08
CA THR A 80 31.42 -35.66 5.78
C THR A 80 31.92 -34.78 6.92
N LEU A 81 32.41 -33.57 6.62
CA LEU A 81 32.86 -32.62 7.64
C LEU A 81 31.92 -31.41 7.75
N THR A 82 31.48 -31.10 8.98
CA THR A 82 30.83 -29.83 9.31
C THR A 82 31.75 -28.97 10.17
N ILE A 83 31.89 -27.68 9.88
CA ILE A 83 32.57 -26.70 10.73
C ILE A 83 31.56 -25.64 11.12
N ASN A 84 31.23 -25.55 12.42
CA ASN A 84 30.28 -24.59 12.96
C ASN A 84 31.00 -23.57 13.83
N GLY A 85 31.02 -22.30 13.40
CA GLY A 85 31.67 -21.21 14.13
C GLY A 85 30.78 -20.45 15.12
N ASP A 86 29.58 -20.94 15.42
CA ASP A 86 28.71 -20.42 16.48
C ASP A 86 29.11 -21.07 17.82
N VAL A 87 29.77 -20.30 18.69
CA VAL A 87 30.32 -20.78 19.97
C VAL A 87 29.25 -20.80 21.05
N ASN A 88 28.28 -19.88 21.00
CA ASN A 88 27.34 -19.62 22.07
C ASN A 88 25.90 -20.14 21.78
N GLY A 89 25.64 -20.58 20.56
CA GLY A 89 24.35 -21.11 20.10
C GLY A 89 23.32 -20.05 19.73
N ASP A 90 23.72 -18.78 19.51
CA ASP A 90 22.81 -17.68 19.15
C ASP A 90 22.55 -17.58 17.62
N GLY A 91 23.24 -18.40 16.82
CA GLY A 91 23.13 -18.42 15.37
C GLY A 91 23.96 -17.34 14.65
N ILE A 92 24.83 -16.62 15.37
CA ILE A 92 25.79 -15.66 14.84
C ILE A 92 27.18 -16.31 14.83
N GLY A 93 27.96 -16.05 13.79
CA GLY A 93 29.32 -16.58 13.72
C GLY A 93 30.31 -15.82 14.59
N ASP A 94 31.01 -16.54 15.46
CA ASP A 94 32.02 -16.01 16.38
C ASP A 94 33.46 -16.20 15.87
N ILE A 95 33.63 -16.97 14.80
CA ILE A 95 34.93 -17.35 14.24
C ILE A 95 35.17 -16.68 12.89
N THR A 96 36.36 -16.09 12.75
CA THR A 96 36.92 -15.69 11.45
C THR A 96 38.14 -16.55 11.15
N ILE A 97 38.15 -17.22 9.99
CA ILE A 97 39.31 -17.96 9.49
C ILE A 97 39.94 -17.10 8.40
N SER A 98 41.16 -16.62 8.64
CA SER A 98 41.80 -15.60 7.83
C SER A 98 43.05 -16.09 7.12
N GLY A 99 43.12 -15.85 5.81
CA GLY A 99 44.31 -16.06 4.99
C GLY A 99 45.36 -14.95 5.07
N ASP A 100 45.17 -13.95 5.94
CA ASP A 100 46.18 -12.94 6.30
C ASP A 100 47.07 -13.54 7.40
N THR A 101 48.32 -13.85 7.05
CA THR A 101 49.23 -14.58 7.93
C THR A 101 49.91 -13.69 8.97
N ASN A 102 49.86 -12.36 8.78
CA ASN A 102 50.68 -11.41 9.52
C ASN A 102 49.89 -10.24 10.14
N GLY A 103 48.60 -10.12 9.84
CA GLY A 103 47.67 -9.14 10.39
C GLY A 103 47.73 -7.76 9.73
N ASP A 104 48.34 -7.64 8.54
CA ASP A 104 48.44 -6.38 7.79
C ASP A 104 47.23 -6.11 6.86
N THR A 105 46.20 -6.96 6.91
CA THR A 105 44.99 -6.95 6.10
C THR A 105 45.22 -7.24 4.61
N VAL A 106 46.31 -7.92 4.28
CA VAL A 106 46.64 -8.39 2.92
C VAL A 106 46.41 -9.90 2.81
N GLN A 107 46.02 -10.36 1.62
CA GLN A 107 45.75 -11.78 1.39
C GLN A 107 47.03 -12.56 1.07
N ASP A 108 47.41 -13.50 1.94
CA ASP A 108 48.66 -14.26 1.79
C ASP A 108 48.43 -15.69 1.29
N VAL A 109 47.46 -16.41 1.87
CA VAL A 109 47.25 -17.85 1.63
C VAL A 109 45.80 -18.19 1.34
N ARG A 110 45.58 -19.28 0.60
CA ARG A 110 44.24 -19.86 0.45
C ARG A 110 43.77 -20.34 1.81
N VAL A 111 42.48 -20.15 2.14
CA VAL A 111 41.96 -20.59 3.43
C VAL A 111 41.74 -22.11 3.46
N MET A 112 40.96 -22.67 2.52
CA MET A 112 40.64 -24.10 2.48
C MET A 112 40.63 -24.68 1.06
N GLN A 113 40.75 -26.01 0.99
CA GLN A 113 40.54 -26.78 -0.24
C GLN A 113 39.70 -28.02 0.04
N VAL A 114 38.72 -28.27 -0.84
CA VAL A 114 37.92 -29.49 -0.87
C VAL A 114 38.39 -30.33 -2.05
N ASN A 115 38.86 -31.54 -1.79
CA ASN A 115 39.27 -32.47 -2.84
C ASN A 115 38.05 -33.13 -3.51
N SER A 116 38.32 -33.90 -4.56
CA SER A 116 37.28 -34.66 -5.28
C SER A 116 36.53 -35.57 -4.31
N ASN A 117 35.19 -35.53 -4.41
CA ASN A 117 34.26 -36.24 -3.52
C ASN A 117 34.33 -35.85 -2.04
N GLY A 118 35.12 -34.83 -1.66
CA GLY A 118 35.04 -34.25 -0.33
C GLY A 118 33.70 -33.58 -0.10
N ASN A 119 33.20 -33.63 1.13
CA ASN A 119 31.92 -33.04 1.51
C ASN A 119 32.10 -32.14 2.73
N LEU A 120 32.12 -30.83 2.48
CA LEU A 120 32.33 -29.81 3.49
C LEU A 120 31.07 -28.97 3.68
N THR A 121 30.65 -28.84 4.93
CA THR A 121 29.64 -27.87 5.34
C THR A 121 30.27 -26.82 6.26
N LEU A 122 30.16 -25.54 5.89
CA LEU A 122 30.54 -24.41 6.75
C LEU A 122 29.28 -23.73 7.25
N GLN A 123 29.23 -23.47 8.56
CA GLN A 123 28.09 -22.82 9.21
C GLN A 123 28.53 -21.74 10.17
N ASN A 124 27.83 -20.60 10.17
CA ASN A 124 27.98 -19.52 11.15
C ASN A 124 29.45 -19.10 11.36
N LEU A 125 30.16 -18.72 10.29
CA LEU A 125 31.55 -18.27 10.40
C LEU A 125 31.94 -17.34 9.25
N THR A 126 33.09 -16.70 9.39
CA THR A 126 33.68 -15.83 8.37
C THR A 126 34.93 -16.46 7.75
N ILE A 127 35.02 -16.47 6.42
CA ILE A 127 36.23 -16.76 5.64
C ILE A 127 36.73 -15.44 5.05
N ALA A 128 37.92 -14.99 5.46
CA ALA A 128 38.42 -13.67 5.10
C ALA A 128 39.85 -13.67 4.61
N TYR A 129 40.18 -12.67 3.78
CA TYR A 129 41.55 -12.37 3.35
C TYR A 129 42.30 -13.56 2.72
N GLY A 130 41.60 -14.48 2.06
CA GLY A 130 42.22 -15.62 1.39
C GLY A 130 42.80 -15.28 0.01
N ASN A 131 43.93 -15.90 -0.35
CA ASN A 131 44.61 -15.78 -1.65
C ASN A 131 44.92 -17.13 -2.32
N GLY A 132 44.24 -17.40 -3.43
CA GLY A 132 44.35 -18.64 -4.19
C GLY A 132 45.46 -18.67 -5.24
N GLY A 133 46.27 -17.60 -5.34
CA GLY A 133 47.26 -17.44 -6.39
C GLY A 133 46.61 -17.41 -7.78
N SER A 134 47.20 -18.10 -8.77
CA SER A 134 46.69 -18.14 -10.14
C SER A 134 45.58 -19.17 -10.39
N PHE A 135 45.41 -20.15 -9.48
CA PHE A 135 44.41 -21.23 -9.65
C PHE A 135 43.02 -20.82 -9.16
N GLY A 136 42.92 -19.76 -8.36
CA GLY A 136 41.66 -19.28 -7.83
C GLY A 136 41.29 -19.85 -6.46
N GLY A 137 40.09 -19.50 -5.98
CA GLY A 137 39.55 -19.88 -4.68
C GLY A 137 40.36 -19.27 -3.56
N GLY A 138 40.28 -17.94 -3.41
CA GLY A 138 40.97 -17.23 -2.33
C GLY A 138 40.56 -17.76 -0.97
N GLY A 139 39.25 -17.77 -0.71
CA GLY A 139 38.69 -18.49 0.44
C GLY A 139 38.80 -20.01 0.24
N ILE A 140 38.03 -20.55 -0.69
CA ILE A 140 37.87 -21.99 -0.88
C ILE A 140 38.11 -22.37 -2.35
N TYR A 141 38.97 -23.38 -2.55
CA TYR A 141 39.06 -24.09 -3.82
C TYR A 141 38.34 -25.45 -3.72
N ASN A 142 37.22 -25.60 -4.42
CA ASN A 142 36.42 -26.81 -4.48
C ASN A 142 36.73 -27.58 -5.77
N ASN A 143 37.56 -28.61 -5.66
CA ASN A 143 37.96 -29.45 -6.78
C ASN A 143 37.07 -30.69 -6.86
N GLN A 144 35.91 -30.58 -7.50
CA GLN A 144 34.97 -31.71 -7.69
C GLN A 144 34.38 -32.27 -6.39
N GLY A 145 34.22 -31.42 -5.37
CA GLY A 145 33.59 -31.77 -4.10
C GLY A 145 32.17 -31.21 -3.96
N ILE A 146 31.57 -31.50 -2.81
CA ILE A 146 30.30 -30.97 -2.33
C ILE A 146 30.63 -29.89 -1.28
N LEU A 147 30.14 -28.68 -1.52
CA LEU A 147 30.32 -27.54 -0.63
C LEU A 147 28.96 -26.97 -0.22
N THR A 148 28.69 -26.94 1.07
CA THR A 148 27.47 -26.36 1.65
C THR A 148 27.84 -25.18 2.56
N LEU A 149 27.33 -24.00 2.25
CA LEU A 149 27.63 -22.74 2.95
C LEU A 149 26.34 -22.18 3.55
N VAL A 150 26.25 -22.16 4.87
CA VAL A 150 25.03 -21.73 5.59
C VAL A 150 25.36 -20.64 6.59
N ARG A 151 24.76 -19.45 6.46
CA ARG A 151 25.06 -18.31 7.36
C ARG A 151 26.55 -18.01 7.46
N THR A 152 27.25 -18.09 6.32
CA THR A 152 28.68 -17.82 6.25
C THR A 152 28.93 -16.45 5.63
N THR A 153 30.02 -15.80 6.05
CA THR A 153 30.49 -14.56 5.45
C THR A 153 31.80 -14.80 4.72
N PHE A 154 31.89 -14.40 3.46
CA PHE A 154 33.14 -14.34 2.70
C PHE A 154 33.48 -12.88 2.46
N SER A 155 34.56 -12.40 3.08
CA SER A 155 34.93 -10.99 3.02
C SER A 155 36.38 -10.76 2.61
N ASN A 156 36.61 -9.85 1.66
CA ASN A 156 37.95 -9.41 1.27
C ASN A 156 38.87 -10.56 0.80
N ASN A 157 38.33 -11.64 0.26
CA ASN A 157 39.13 -12.69 -0.37
C ASN A 157 39.52 -12.25 -1.79
N SER A 158 40.79 -12.41 -2.14
CA SER A 158 41.34 -11.83 -3.38
C SER A 158 42.30 -12.80 -4.06
N THR A 159 42.10 -13.05 -5.35
CA THR A 159 42.99 -13.87 -6.18
C THR A 159 43.15 -13.26 -7.57
N SER A 160 44.25 -13.56 -8.25
CA SER A 160 44.41 -13.21 -9.68
C SER A 160 43.73 -14.24 -10.61
N GLY A 161 43.38 -15.42 -10.09
CA GLY A 161 42.65 -16.47 -10.79
C GLY A 161 41.14 -16.36 -10.63
N ASP A 162 40.48 -17.51 -10.54
CA ASP A 162 39.01 -17.61 -10.52
C ASP A 162 38.46 -17.57 -9.09
N GLY A 163 37.32 -16.90 -8.84
CA GLY A 163 36.61 -17.01 -7.57
C GLY A 163 37.37 -16.43 -6.37
N GLY A 164 37.13 -15.16 -6.05
CA GLY A 164 37.72 -14.48 -4.89
C GLY A 164 37.44 -15.24 -3.61
N ALA A 165 36.16 -15.51 -3.37
CA ALA A 165 35.70 -16.32 -2.25
C ALA A 165 35.77 -17.82 -2.56
N VAL A 166 35.14 -18.27 -3.64
CA VAL A 166 34.99 -19.69 -3.96
C VAL A 166 35.28 -19.93 -5.44
N SER A 167 36.15 -20.89 -5.75
CA SER A 167 36.31 -21.44 -7.09
C SER A 167 35.93 -22.91 -7.10
N SER A 168 35.02 -23.31 -8.00
CA SER A 168 34.58 -24.70 -8.15
C SER A 168 34.86 -25.23 -9.54
N THR A 169 35.54 -26.38 -9.62
CA THR A 169 35.98 -26.97 -10.90
C THR A 169 35.52 -28.42 -11.07
N GLY A 170 35.40 -28.85 -12.33
CA GLY A 170 35.02 -30.21 -12.72
C GLY A 170 33.58 -30.55 -12.35
N VAL A 171 33.31 -31.77 -11.86
CA VAL A 171 31.97 -32.18 -11.42
C VAL A 171 31.75 -31.81 -9.95
N PHE A 172 31.10 -30.68 -9.69
CA PHE A 172 30.93 -30.14 -8.33
C PHE A 172 29.47 -30.05 -7.90
N THR A 173 29.23 -29.77 -6.62
CA THR A 173 27.94 -29.30 -6.11
C THR A 173 28.18 -28.21 -5.07
N VAL A 174 27.56 -27.04 -5.24
CA VAL A 174 27.67 -25.92 -4.31
C VAL A 174 26.29 -25.45 -3.90
N THR A 175 26.04 -25.37 -2.60
CA THR A 175 24.83 -24.77 -2.03
C THR A 175 25.20 -23.62 -1.10
N VAL A 176 24.59 -22.46 -1.32
CA VAL A 176 24.79 -21.23 -0.57
C VAL A 176 23.45 -20.79 0.00
N SER A 177 23.35 -20.62 1.30
CA SER A 177 22.11 -20.22 1.97
C SER A 177 22.38 -19.23 3.09
N TYR A 178 21.58 -18.16 3.16
CA TYR A 178 21.69 -17.13 4.21
C TYR A 178 23.09 -16.53 4.36
N SER A 179 23.88 -16.53 3.28
CA SER A 179 25.30 -16.19 3.34
C SER A 179 25.58 -14.83 2.71
N THR A 180 26.70 -14.22 3.09
CA THR A 180 27.13 -12.89 2.61
C THR A 180 28.48 -12.99 1.93
N PHE A 181 28.59 -12.45 0.72
CA PHE A 181 29.84 -12.33 -0.03
C PHE A 181 30.11 -10.86 -0.27
N THR A 182 31.10 -10.30 0.43
CA THR A 182 31.39 -8.87 0.39
C THR A 182 32.83 -8.56 0.01
N ASN A 183 33.02 -7.61 -0.91
CA ASN A 183 34.34 -7.09 -1.29
C ASN A 183 35.35 -8.17 -1.72
N ASN A 184 34.88 -9.25 -2.32
CA ASN A 184 35.77 -10.27 -2.87
C ASN A 184 36.23 -9.87 -4.28
N ASN A 185 37.46 -10.22 -4.63
CA ASN A 185 38.11 -9.80 -5.87
C ASN A 185 38.74 -10.98 -6.63
N ALA A 186 38.54 -11.05 -7.93
CA ALA A 186 39.07 -12.13 -8.76
C ALA A 186 39.41 -11.71 -10.20
N GLY A 187 40.10 -12.59 -10.92
CA GLY A 187 40.18 -12.56 -12.38
C GLY A 187 38.83 -12.84 -13.04
N TYR A 188 38.10 -13.86 -12.57
CA TYR A 188 36.74 -14.20 -12.97
C TYR A 188 35.88 -14.51 -11.75
N GLY A 189 34.66 -13.96 -11.68
CA GLY A 189 33.75 -14.23 -10.56
C GLY A 189 34.31 -13.67 -9.25
N GLY A 190 34.07 -12.38 -8.98
CA GLY A 190 34.69 -11.70 -7.84
C GLY A 190 34.44 -12.42 -6.52
N ALA A 191 33.24 -12.99 -6.34
CA ALA A 191 32.93 -13.91 -5.25
C ALA A 191 33.08 -15.37 -5.68
N ILE A 192 32.24 -15.85 -6.60
CA ILE A 192 32.17 -17.26 -6.96
C ILE A 192 32.49 -17.43 -8.44
N SER A 193 33.35 -18.40 -8.75
CA SER A 193 33.56 -18.86 -10.12
C SER A 193 33.29 -20.35 -10.24
N THR A 194 32.58 -20.74 -11.30
CA THR A 194 32.30 -22.13 -11.66
C THR A 194 32.87 -22.46 -13.03
N ASN A 195 33.60 -23.57 -13.11
CA ASN A 195 34.21 -24.06 -14.35
C ASN A 195 34.11 -25.59 -14.42
N GLY A 196 33.05 -26.09 -15.06
CA GLY A 196 32.82 -27.53 -15.17
C GLY A 196 31.35 -27.89 -15.33
N ALA A 197 30.92 -28.95 -14.66
CA ALA A 197 29.54 -29.42 -14.62
C ALA A 197 29.08 -29.50 -13.17
N GLY A 198 28.01 -28.82 -12.79
CA GLY A 198 27.53 -28.94 -11.43
C GLY A 198 26.42 -27.94 -11.13
N PRO A 199 25.55 -28.23 -10.15
CA PRO A 199 24.63 -27.23 -9.65
C PRO A 199 25.35 -26.25 -8.72
N LEU A 200 25.08 -24.96 -8.92
CA LEU A 200 25.24 -23.91 -7.92
C LEU A 200 23.85 -23.43 -7.50
N THR A 201 23.50 -23.60 -6.23
CA THR A 201 22.24 -23.10 -5.67
C THR A 201 22.53 -21.98 -4.69
N VAL A 202 21.89 -20.83 -4.86
CA VAL A 202 22.01 -19.64 -4.01
C VAL A 202 20.63 -19.25 -3.51
N LEU A 203 20.43 -19.28 -2.19
CA LEU A 203 19.16 -18.99 -1.55
C LEU A 203 19.36 -17.91 -0.49
N GLN A 204 18.51 -16.88 -0.48
CA GLN A 204 18.43 -15.92 0.62
C GLN A 204 19.78 -15.32 1.01
N SER A 205 20.61 -15.02 0.01
CA SER A 205 22.01 -14.61 0.20
C SER A 205 22.29 -13.24 -0.38
N SER A 206 23.38 -12.61 0.06
CA SER A 206 23.79 -11.27 -0.37
C SER A 206 25.18 -11.29 -1.01
N PHE A 207 25.31 -10.65 -2.16
CA PHE A 207 26.57 -10.42 -2.87
C PHE A 207 26.76 -8.92 -3.06
N SER A 208 27.70 -8.32 -2.33
CA SER A 208 27.88 -6.87 -2.30
C SER A 208 29.32 -6.43 -2.56
N GLY A 209 29.52 -5.48 -3.47
CA GLY A 209 30.85 -4.88 -3.69
C GLY A 209 31.91 -5.83 -4.24
N ASN A 210 31.52 -6.98 -4.79
CA ASN A 210 32.48 -7.92 -5.37
C ASN A 210 32.95 -7.43 -6.74
N THR A 211 34.22 -7.65 -7.06
CA THR A 211 34.85 -7.16 -8.29
C THR A 211 35.53 -8.28 -9.05
N ALA A 212 35.31 -8.34 -10.36
CA ALA A 212 36.04 -9.25 -11.24
C ALA A 212 36.74 -8.48 -12.37
N ALA A 213 37.94 -8.93 -12.74
CA ALA A 213 38.61 -8.39 -13.92
C ALA A 213 37.88 -8.77 -15.22
N ASN A 214 37.28 -9.95 -15.31
CA ASN A 214 36.48 -10.41 -16.46
C ASN A 214 35.30 -11.27 -15.97
N GLY A 215 34.30 -11.50 -16.82
CA GLY A 215 33.13 -12.29 -16.45
C GLY A 215 32.21 -11.55 -15.48
N GLY A 216 31.66 -12.25 -14.48
CA GLY A 216 30.69 -11.68 -13.55
C GLY A 216 31.36 -11.03 -12.34
N GLY A 217 30.95 -9.80 -11.99
CA GLY A 217 31.51 -9.10 -10.82
C GLY A 217 31.32 -9.85 -9.51
N ALA A 218 30.21 -10.58 -9.35
CA ALA A 218 29.98 -11.50 -8.24
C ALA A 218 30.17 -12.96 -8.65
N ILE A 219 29.38 -13.44 -9.62
CA ILE A 219 29.35 -14.85 -10.02
C ILE A 219 29.71 -14.98 -11.50
N SER A 220 30.68 -15.84 -11.82
CA SER A 220 31.01 -16.16 -13.21
C SER A 220 30.88 -17.66 -13.44
N ASP A 221 30.07 -18.05 -14.41
CA ASP A 221 30.04 -19.42 -14.94
C ASP A 221 30.76 -19.49 -16.29
N TRP A 222 31.63 -20.48 -16.41
CA TRP A 222 32.30 -20.84 -17.64
C TRP A 222 32.00 -22.30 -17.99
N SER A 223 30.85 -22.54 -18.65
CA SER A 223 30.49 -23.84 -19.20
C SER A 223 30.83 -23.92 -20.68
N ALA A 224 31.97 -24.52 -21.04
CA ALA A 224 32.34 -24.77 -22.43
C ALA A 224 32.24 -26.27 -22.79
N GLY A 225 31.71 -26.57 -23.98
CA GLY A 225 31.66 -27.93 -24.53
C GLY A 225 30.37 -28.69 -24.21
N THR A 226 30.48 -29.99 -23.84
CA THR A 226 29.34 -30.88 -23.57
C THR A 226 28.89 -30.89 -22.10
N LEU A 227 29.64 -30.22 -21.23
CA LEU A 227 29.33 -30.08 -19.81
C LEU A 227 28.58 -28.77 -19.60
N THR A 228 27.46 -28.82 -18.86
CA THR A 228 26.60 -27.66 -18.60
C THR A 228 26.42 -27.45 -17.10
N THR A 229 26.78 -26.28 -16.58
CA THR A 229 26.42 -25.83 -15.23
C THR A 229 24.94 -25.44 -15.18
N THR A 230 24.32 -25.64 -14.02
CA THR A 230 23.01 -25.05 -13.70
C THR A 230 23.14 -24.17 -12.47
N ILE A 231 22.78 -22.90 -12.59
CA ILE A 231 22.77 -21.93 -11.50
C ILE A 231 21.32 -21.59 -11.16
N HIS A 232 20.96 -21.80 -9.89
CA HIS A 232 19.65 -21.42 -9.34
C HIS A 232 19.86 -20.34 -8.28
N ILE A 233 19.24 -19.19 -8.46
CA ILE A 233 19.26 -18.07 -7.53
C ILE A 233 17.83 -17.75 -7.12
N ASP A 234 17.56 -17.84 -5.82
CA ASP A 234 16.26 -17.53 -5.24
C ASP A 234 16.40 -16.54 -4.10
N ASP A 235 15.50 -15.55 -4.05
CA ASP A 235 15.30 -14.67 -2.90
C ASP A 235 16.60 -13.97 -2.44
N SER A 236 17.47 -13.59 -3.38
CA SER A 236 18.83 -13.11 -3.11
C SER A 236 19.06 -11.68 -3.61
N THR A 237 20.08 -11.01 -3.06
CA THR A 237 20.43 -9.63 -3.43
C THR A 237 21.86 -9.54 -3.98
N PHE A 238 22.00 -8.95 -5.16
CA PHE A 238 23.27 -8.63 -5.80
C PHE A 238 23.38 -7.11 -5.90
N SER A 239 24.31 -6.50 -5.16
CA SER A 239 24.44 -5.05 -5.11
C SER A 239 25.86 -4.54 -5.31
N ASN A 240 26.00 -3.46 -6.08
CA ASN A 240 27.29 -2.77 -6.26
C ASN A 240 28.44 -3.67 -6.74
N ASN A 241 28.15 -4.77 -7.43
CA ASN A 241 29.19 -5.64 -7.97
C ASN A 241 29.70 -5.06 -9.29
N VAL A 242 30.98 -5.29 -9.58
CA VAL A 242 31.67 -4.66 -10.72
C VAL A 242 32.41 -5.70 -11.56
N ALA A 243 32.09 -5.75 -12.86
CA ALA A 243 32.92 -6.40 -13.86
C ALA A 243 33.76 -5.35 -14.59
N ALA A 244 35.06 -5.34 -14.32
CA ALA A 244 35.96 -4.26 -14.74
C ALA A 244 36.42 -4.36 -16.21
N GLY A 245 36.58 -5.58 -16.73
CA GLY A 245 37.15 -5.84 -18.05
C GLY A 245 36.13 -6.06 -19.15
N GLY A 246 36.62 -6.58 -20.28
CA GLY A 246 36.02 -6.36 -21.59
C GLY A 246 34.74 -7.12 -21.91
N TRP A 247 34.44 -8.23 -21.22
CA TRP A 247 33.27 -9.10 -21.47
C TRP A 247 32.73 -9.61 -20.13
N GLY A 248 31.43 -9.49 -19.88
CA GLY A 248 30.85 -9.92 -18.60
C GLY A 248 29.53 -9.25 -18.17
N GLY A 249 29.03 -9.66 -17.00
CA GLY A 249 27.88 -9.03 -16.36
C GLY A 249 28.29 -8.36 -15.06
N GLY A 250 27.74 -7.19 -14.73
CA GLY A 250 28.18 -6.45 -13.54
C GLY A 250 28.00 -7.26 -12.25
N ALA A 251 26.95 -8.08 -12.14
CA ALA A 251 26.83 -9.09 -11.10
C ALA A 251 27.17 -10.49 -11.60
N ILE A 252 26.48 -10.96 -12.65
CA ILE A 252 26.56 -12.37 -13.08
C ILE A 252 26.90 -12.48 -14.55
N PHE A 253 27.83 -13.38 -14.86
CA PHE A 253 28.12 -13.80 -16.22
C PHE A 253 27.86 -15.29 -16.39
N GLU A 254 27.05 -15.64 -17.39
CA GLU A 254 26.69 -17.02 -17.72
C GLU A 254 27.15 -17.37 -19.12
N PHE A 255 28.06 -18.34 -19.24
CA PHE A 255 28.54 -18.81 -20.53
C PHE A 255 28.15 -20.27 -20.76
N GLY A 256 27.27 -20.52 -21.73
CA GLY A 256 26.89 -21.87 -22.18
C GLY A 256 26.01 -22.70 -21.22
N GLY A 257 25.89 -22.30 -19.95
CA GLY A 257 25.09 -22.97 -18.93
C GLY A 257 23.60 -22.59 -18.89
N THR A 258 22.93 -22.94 -17.80
CA THR A 258 21.55 -22.51 -17.49
C THR A 258 21.51 -21.71 -16.20
N LEU A 259 20.96 -20.50 -16.25
CA LEU A 259 20.71 -19.64 -15.10
C LEU A 259 19.21 -19.46 -14.89
N LEU A 260 18.75 -19.70 -13.66
CA LEU A 260 17.41 -19.36 -13.18
C LEU A 260 17.53 -18.39 -12.01
N VAL A 261 16.91 -17.22 -12.15
CA VAL A 261 16.81 -16.19 -11.12
C VAL A 261 15.35 -15.96 -10.76
N ARG A 262 15.02 -16.07 -9.47
CA ARG A 262 13.68 -15.81 -8.95
C ARG A 262 13.72 -14.93 -7.71
N LYS A 263 12.70 -14.07 -7.55
CA LYS A 263 12.48 -13.27 -6.33
C LYS A 263 13.69 -12.46 -5.87
N SER A 264 14.58 -12.13 -6.79
CA SER A 264 15.89 -11.59 -6.47
C SER A 264 16.04 -10.15 -6.93
N THR A 265 17.00 -9.45 -6.36
CA THR A 265 17.25 -8.04 -6.66
C THR A 265 18.67 -7.81 -7.14
N PHE A 266 18.81 -7.10 -8.25
CA PHE A 266 20.08 -6.63 -8.81
C PHE A 266 20.10 -5.11 -8.74
N LEU A 267 20.94 -4.56 -7.86
CA LEU A 267 20.98 -3.13 -7.56
C LEU A 267 22.36 -2.54 -7.83
N ASN A 268 22.45 -1.51 -8.68
CA ASN A 268 23.68 -0.74 -8.89
C ASN A 268 24.90 -1.57 -9.32
N ASN A 269 24.69 -2.69 -10.00
CA ASN A 269 25.80 -3.49 -10.52
C ASN A 269 26.30 -2.88 -11.83
N ARG A 270 27.62 -2.91 -12.05
CA ARG A 270 28.24 -2.20 -13.17
C ARG A 270 29.19 -3.07 -13.98
N ALA A 271 29.00 -3.10 -15.29
CA ALA A 271 29.98 -3.67 -16.21
C ALA A 271 30.65 -2.54 -16.99
N THR A 272 31.90 -2.23 -16.65
CA THR A 272 32.63 -1.07 -17.20
C THR A 272 33.36 -1.35 -18.51
N GLY A 273 33.41 -2.61 -18.93
CA GLY A 273 34.01 -2.99 -20.22
C GLY A 273 33.28 -2.45 -21.44
N SER A 274 34.03 -2.32 -22.53
CA SER A 274 33.54 -1.77 -23.80
C SER A 274 32.80 -2.76 -24.71
N SER A 275 32.75 -4.07 -24.40
CA SER A 275 32.16 -5.09 -25.29
C SER A 275 31.15 -5.98 -24.56
N GLN A 276 29.98 -6.24 -25.18
CA GLN A 276 29.04 -7.34 -24.82
C GLN A 276 28.73 -7.52 -23.32
N ASN A 277 28.29 -6.46 -22.66
CA ASN A 277 28.03 -6.49 -21.23
C ASN A 277 26.54 -6.30 -20.92
N GLY A 278 26.12 -6.79 -19.75
CA GLY A 278 24.84 -6.43 -19.10
C GLY A 278 25.11 -6.00 -17.66
N GLY A 279 24.42 -4.96 -17.16
CA GLY A 279 24.83 -4.35 -15.88
C GLY A 279 24.52 -5.24 -14.68
N GLY A 280 23.36 -5.92 -14.68
CA GLY A 280 23.06 -7.00 -13.76
C GLY A 280 23.62 -8.34 -14.25
N ILE A 281 23.01 -8.87 -15.32
CA ILE A 281 23.32 -10.20 -15.87
C ILE A 281 23.80 -10.08 -17.32
N SER A 282 24.82 -10.83 -17.69
CA SER A 282 25.21 -11.07 -19.07
C SER A 282 25.20 -12.57 -19.38
N GLY A 283 24.33 -12.99 -20.30
CA GLY A 283 24.26 -14.35 -20.84
C GLY A 283 24.96 -14.47 -22.18
N ALA A 284 25.68 -15.58 -22.40
CA ALA A 284 26.38 -15.89 -23.63
C ALA A 284 26.18 -17.36 -24.02
N GLY A 285 25.42 -17.63 -25.09
CA GLY A 285 25.23 -18.96 -25.66
C GLY A 285 24.38 -19.97 -24.86
N GLY A 286 24.09 -19.68 -23.58
CA GLY A 286 23.30 -20.52 -22.67
C GLY A 286 21.82 -20.14 -22.58
N ARG A 287 21.17 -20.53 -21.48
CA ARG A 287 19.77 -20.17 -21.15
C ARG A 287 19.73 -19.31 -19.88
N VAL A 288 19.14 -18.12 -19.97
CA VAL A 288 18.88 -17.24 -18.83
C VAL A 288 17.38 -17.11 -18.63
N THR A 289 16.89 -17.41 -17.42
CA THR A 289 15.49 -17.25 -17.03
C THR A 289 15.42 -16.35 -15.80
N VAL A 290 14.65 -15.26 -15.89
CA VAL A 290 14.42 -14.30 -14.82
C VAL A 290 12.92 -14.26 -14.54
N ALA A 291 12.52 -14.47 -13.29
CA ALA A 291 11.13 -14.35 -12.88
C ALA A 291 10.98 -13.62 -11.55
N ASN A 292 9.89 -12.85 -11.39
CA ASN A 292 9.58 -12.17 -10.12
C ASN A 292 10.77 -11.40 -9.53
N SER A 293 11.59 -10.78 -10.37
CA SER A 293 12.84 -10.18 -9.92
C SER A 293 12.92 -8.71 -10.31
N THR A 294 13.69 -7.96 -9.53
CA THR A 294 13.86 -6.52 -9.71
C THR A 294 15.30 -6.18 -10.10
N PHE A 295 15.47 -5.39 -11.17
CA PHE A 295 16.77 -4.86 -11.60
C PHE A 295 16.68 -3.34 -11.58
N SER A 296 17.54 -2.69 -10.79
CA SER A 296 17.55 -1.22 -10.71
C SER A 296 18.94 -0.62 -10.60
N GLY A 297 19.14 0.54 -11.20
CA GLY A 297 20.40 1.28 -11.15
C GLY A 297 21.59 0.56 -11.78
N ASN A 298 21.38 -0.55 -12.49
CA ASN A 298 22.47 -1.31 -13.08
C ASN A 298 22.97 -0.62 -14.35
N GLU A 299 24.28 -0.68 -14.59
CA GLU A 299 24.95 0.08 -15.65
C GLU A 299 25.85 -0.81 -16.51
N ALA A 300 25.75 -0.69 -17.83
CA ALA A 300 26.63 -1.39 -18.77
C ALA A 300 26.73 -0.68 -20.12
N THR A 301 27.49 -1.28 -21.04
CA THR A 301 27.53 -0.82 -22.44
C THR A 301 26.26 -1.20 -23.22
N ASN A 302 25.76 -2.41 -23.01
CA ASN A 302 24.45 -2.85 -23.52
C ASN A 302 23.64 -3.40 -22.34
N GLY A 303 22.31 -3.50 -22.44
CA GLY A 303 21.50 -4.23 -21.46
C GLY A 303 21.77 -3.82 -20.02
N GLY A 304 21.50 -2.56 -19.65
CA GLY A 304 21.83 -2.04 -18.33
C GLY A 304 21.33 -2.95 -17.20
N GLY A 305 20.13 -3.53 -17.33
CA GLY A 305 19.67 -4.62 -16.48
C GLY A 305 20.23 -5.98 -16.91
N VAL A 306 19.80 -6.46 -18.07
CA VAL A 306 20.13 -7.80 -18.61
C VAL A 306 20.61 -7.70 -20.05
N ALA A 307 21.72 -8.33 -20.37
CA ALA A 307 22.19 -8.57 -21.73
C ALA A 307 22.23 -10.07 -22.03
N ASN A 308 21.81 -10.47 -23.21
CA ASN A 308 21.90 -11.84 -23.67
C ASN A 308 22.44 -11.90 -25.12
N ASN A 309 23.56 -12.59 -25.29
CA ASN A 309 24.28 -12.73 -26.55
C ASN A 309 24.23 -14.18 -27.03
N SER A 310 23.49 -14.42 -28.11
CA SER A 310 23.41 -15.71 -28.81
C SER A 310 22.93 -16.90 -27.95
N GLY A 311 22.22 -16.63 -26.84
CA GLY A 311 21.56 -17.62 -25.97
C GLY A 311 20.05 -17.42 -25.87
N PHE A 312 19.35 -18.24 -25.09
CA PHE A 312 17.91 -18.09 -24.80
C PHE A 312 17.71 -17.15 -23.60
N LEU A 313 16.79 -16.19 -23.71
CA LEU A 313 16.42 -15.29 -22.62
C LEU A 313 14.92 -15.37 -22.36
N TYR A 314 14.55 -15.61 -21.12
CA TYR A 314 13.16 -15.65 -20.67
C TYR A 314 12.99 -14.68 -19.49
N VAL A 315 12.06 -13.75 -19.59
CA VAL A 315 11.76 -12.76 -18.55
C VAL A 315 10.27 -12.77 -18.26
N TYR A 316 9.89 -13.13 -17.03
CA TYR A 316 8.50 -13.25 -16.61
C TYR A 316 8.26 -12.40 -15.36
N ASN A 317 7.14 -11.67 -15.30
CA ASN A 317 6.70 -11.01 -14.07
C ASN A 317 7.84 -10.25 -13.36
N SER A 318 8.67 -9.53 -14.10
CA SER A 318 9.89 -8.89 -13.55
C SER A 318 9.88 -7.40 -13.83
N THR A 319 10.57 -6.64 -12.98
CA THR A 319 10.66 -5.18 -13.10
C THR A 319 12.11 -4.78 -13.31
N LEU A 320 12.44 -4.34 -14.52
CA LEU A 320 13.76 -3.80 -14.85
C LEU A 320 13.59 -2.29 -15.03
N SER A 321 13.95 -1.51 -14.00
CA SER A 321 13.72 -0.07 -14.00
C SER A 321 14.85 0.77 -13.42
N GLY A 322 15.14 1.92 -14.03
CA GLY A 322 16.26 2.78 -13.61
C GLY A 322 17.62 2.24 -14.05
N ASN A 323 17.68 1.39 -15.08
CA ASN A 323 18.95 0.83 -15.57
C ASN A 323 19.52 1.66 -16.72
N THR A 324 20.84 1.67 -16.89
CA THR A 324 21.52 2.52 -17.88
C THR A 324 22.42 1.70 -18.78
N ALA A 325 22.29 1.90 -20.08
CA ALA A 325 23.18 1.35 -21.11
C ALA A 325 23.81 2.48 -21.92
N SER A 326 25.14 2.47 -22.07
CA SER A 326 25.82 3.50 -22.87
C SER A 326 25.60 3.35 -24.38
N THR A 327 25.07 2.21 -24.84
CA THR A 327 24.79 1.92 -26.26
C THR A 327 23.35 1.43 -26.47
N ASN A 328 23.01 0.17 -26.15
CA ASN A 328 21.71 -0.41 -26.53
C ASN A 328 20.96 -1.02 -25.34
N GLY A 329 19.65 -0.79 -25.27
CA GLY A 329 18.74 -1.45 -24.33
C GLY A 329 19.03 -1.10 -22.87
N GLY A 330 18.49 0.01 -22.38
CA GLY A 330 18.71 0.48 -21.01
C GLY A 330 18.35 -0.58 -19.97
N ALA A 331 17.24 -1.28 -20.16
CA ALA A 331 16.83 -2.39 -19.30
C ALA A 331 17.28 -3.74 -19.88
N LEU A 332 16.98 -4.01 -21.16
CA LEU A 332 17.18 -5.33 -21.77
C LEU A 332 17.84 -5.21 -23.14
N TYR A 333 18.87 -6.03 -23.35
CA TYR A 333 19.54 -6.20 -24.64
C TYR A 333 19.58 -7.68 -25.02
N ALA A 334 19.05 -7.99 -26.19
CA ALA A 334 19.20 -9.30 -26.82
C ALA A 334 19.90 -9.16 -28.17
N TRP A 335 20.93 -9.97 -28.39
CA TRP A 335 21.64 -10.02 -29.67
C TRP A 335 21.82 -11.45 -30.15
N LYS A 336 21.73 -11.63 -31.47
CA LYS A 336 21.91 -12.91 -32.11
C LYS A 336 23.06 -12.90 -33.12
N SER A 337 23.91 -13.93 -33.05
CA SER A 337 24.75 -14.40 -34.16
C SER A 337 24.38 -15.85 -34.56
N GLY A 338 24.09 -16.11 -35.84
CA GLY A 338 23.91 -17.48 -36.39
C GLY A 338 22.53 -17.85 -36.93
N THR A 339 22.37 -19.12 -37.34
CA THR A 339 21.18 -19.64 -38.07
C THR A 339 20.17 -20.40 -37.22
N ASN A 340 20.57 -20.98 -36.08
CA ASN A 340 19.65 -21.64 -35.14
C ASN A 340 18.86 -20.58 -34.36
N PRO A 341 17.57 -20.77 -33.96
CA PRO A 341 16.83 -19.74 -33.24
C PRO A 341 17.01 -19.85 -31.71
N PRO A 342 17.87 -19.03 -31.07
CA PRO A 342 17.61 -18.61 -29.71
C PRO A 342 16.38 -17.69 -29.69
N TYR A 343 15.52 -17.86 -28.67
CA TYR A 343 14.35 -17.02 -28.42
C TYR A 343 14.63 -16.04 -27.30
N THR A 344 14.12 -14.82 -27.46
CA THR A 344 13.89 -13.91 -26.34
C THR A 344 12.40 -13.90 -26.07
N GLU A 345 12.00 -14.31 -24.87
CA GLU A 345 10.62 -14.30 -24.40
C GLU A 345 10.46 -13.33 -23.24
N VAL A 346 9.51 -12.41 -23.34
CA VAL A 346 9.23 -11.44 -22.28
C VAL A 346 7.72 -11.38 -22.06
N TYR A 347 7.26 -11.70 -20.87
CA TYR A 347 5.84 -11.64 -20.52
C TYR A 347 5.61 -10.99 -19.17
N ASN A 348 4.46 -10.32 -19.02
CA ASN A 348 4.02 -9.72 -17.76
C ASN A 348 5.12 -8.88 -17.09
N SER A 349 5.99 -8.22 -17.85
CA SER A 349 7.17 -7.56 -17.29
C SER A 349 7.18 -6.06 -17.56
N ILE A 350 7.84 -5.32 -16.66
CA ILE A 350 8.03 -3.87 -16.75
C ILE A 350 9.48 -3.59 -17.15
N LEU A 351 9.65 -2.87 -18.25
CA LEU A 351 10.91 -2.37 -18.79
C LEU A 351 10.76 -0.85 -18.94
N ALA A 352 11.12 -0.08 -17.92
CA ALA A 352 10.76 1.34 -17.85
C ALA A 352 11.82 2.18 -17.12
N ASN A 353 11.75 3.50 -17.22
CA ASN A 353 12.70 4.44 -16.62
C ASN A 353 14.18 4.08 -16.88
N SER A 354 14.48 3.38 -17.97
CA SER A 354 15.84 2.93 -18.27
C SER A 354 16.38 3.66 -19.49
N THR A 355 17.67 4.02 -19.46
CA THR A 355 18.26 4.89 -20.49
C THR A 355 19.27 4.14 -21.35
N GLY A 356 19.23 4.36 -22.66
CA GLY A 356 20.18 3.85 -23.66
C GLY A 356 20.78 5.01 -24.47
N SER A 357 21.82 4.80 -25.31
CA SER A 357 22.32 5.87 -26.22
C SER A 357 21.27 6.38 -27.22
N SER A 358 20.22 5.59 -27.40
CA SER A 358 19.04 5.90 -28.20
C SER A 358 17.76 5.97 -27.36
N SER A 359 17.89 6.03 -26.03
CA SER A 359 16.82 6.12 -25.04
C SER A 359 15.75 5.01 -25.14
N TYR A 360 16.16 3.76 -25.37
CA TYR A 360 15.24 2.62 -25.42
C TYR A 360 15.42 1.74 -24.19
N ASP A 361 14.31 1.36 -23.55
CA ASP A 361 14.33 0.38 -22.46
C ASP A 361 14.76 -1.00 -22.97
N CYS A 362 14.34 -1.37 -24.18
CA CYS A 362 14.57 -2.69 -24.73
C CYS A 362 15.15 -2.63 -26.16
N PHE A 363 16.19 -3.42 -26.40
CA PHE A 363 16.79 -3.62 -27.70
C PHE A 363 16.87 -5.11 -28.02
N ASN A 364 16.38 -5.48 -29.21
CA ASN A 364 16.50 -6.83 -29.73
C ASN A 364 17.09 -6.75 -31.13
N GLY A 365 18.40 -6.96 -31.25
CA GLY A 365 19.13 -6.88 -32.51
C GLY A 365 19.24 -8.23 -33.20
N ALA A 366 18.88 -8.28 -34.48
CA ALA A 366 19.08 -9.46 -35.32
C ALA A 366 19.96 -9.15 -36.53
N GLY A 367 20.93 -10.02 -36.80
CA GLY A 367 21.03 -10.54 -38.15
C GLY A 367 19.82 -11.45 -38.40
N SER A 368 18.89 -11.04 -39.26
CA SER A 368 17.77 -11.75 -39.92
C SER A 368 16.86 -12.78 -39.19
N ASN A 369 17.22 -13.38 -38.05
CA ASN A 369 16.55 -14.59 -37.50
C ASN A 369 16.37 -14.59 -35.95
N GLY A 370 16.43 -13.45 -35.26
CA GLY A 370 16.12 -13.39 -33.82
C GLY A 370 14.61 -13.32 -33.60
N THR A 371 14.02 -14.32 -32.95
CA THR A 371 12.57 -14.33 -32.66
C THR A 371 12.33 -13.76 -31.27
N LEU A 372 11.65 -12.62 -31.21
CA LEU A 372 11.13 -12.02 -29.99
C LEU A 372 9.67 -12.45 -29.82
N ILE A 373 9.34 -12.99 -28.67
CA ILE A 373 8.00 -13.45 -28.31
C ILE A 373 7.64 -12.79 -26.99
N GLY A 374 6.37 -12.40 -26.83
CA GLY A 374 5.96 -11.77 -25.59
C GLY A 374 4.54 -11.24 -25.63
N GLY A 375 4.07 -10.79 -24.47
CA GLY A 375 2.74 -10.23 -24.27
C GLY A 375 2.62 -9.59 -22.89
N ASN A 376 1.67 -8.66 -22.75
CA ASN A 376 1.35 -8.01 -21.46
C ASN A 376 2.59 -7.37 -20.79
N ASN A 377 3.43 -6.69 -21.57
CA ASN A 377 4.58 -5.95 -21.03
C ASN A 377 4.33 -4.44 -21.06
N ILE A 378 4.78 -3.75 -20.02
CA ILE A 378 4.88 -2.29 -20.02
C ILE A 378 6.31 -1.93 -20.41
N ILE A 379 6.47 -1.29 -21.58
CA ILE A 379 7.77 -0.84 -22.10
C ILE A 379 7.64 0.65 -22.42
N GLU A 380 8.17 1.51 -21.55
CA GLU A 380 7.90 2.95 -21.57
C GLU A 380 8.47 3.64 -22.82
N THR A 381 9.70 3.30 -23.18
CA THR A 381 10.41 3.87 -24.33
C THR A 381 10.75 2.80 -25.36
N THR A 382 10.07 2.87 -26.50
CA THR A 382 10.40 2.07 -27.68
C THR A 382 10.78 2.94 -28.87
N PRO A 383 11.66 2.48 -29.76
CA PRO A 383 11.92 3.16 -31.03
C PRO A 383 10.61 3.43 -31.78
N THR A 384 10.56 4.53 -32.55
CA THR A 384 9.53 4.69 -33.57
C THR A 384 9.52 3.45 -34.48
N SER A 385 8.33 2.99 -34.86
CA SER A 385 7.99 1.67 -35.42
C SER A 385 8.72 1.25 -36.71
N SER A 386 9.75 1.98 -37.15
CA SER A 386 10.57 1.71 -38.32
C SER A 386 11.95 1.12 -38.01
N SER A 387 12.33 0.94 -36.74
CA SER A 387 13.63 0.33 -36.39
C SER A 387 13.52 -1.21 -36.28
N PRO A 388 14.27 -1.98 -37.10
CA PRO A 388 14.24 -3.45 -37.09
C PRO A 388 14.83 -4.07 -35.82
N SER A 389 15.39 -3.25 -34.91
CA SER A 389 16.02 -3.68 -33.67
C SER A 389 15.21 -3.30 -32.41
N SER A 390 13.90 -3.07 -32.57
CA SER A 390 12.99 -2.65 -31.49
C SER A 390 12.26 -3.82 -30.83
N CYS A 391 11.90 -3.67 -29.55
CA CYS A 391 11.00 -4.59 -28.85
C CYS A 391 9.51 -4.23 -29.00
N SER A 392 9.17 -3.39 -29.99
CA SER A 392 7.80 -2.88 -30.19
C SER A 392 6.75 -3.98 -30.39
N ALA A 393 7.15 -5.15 -30.89
CA ALA A 393 6.26 -6.28 -31.15
C ALA A 393 5.65 -6.94 -29.90
N ILE A 394 6.18 -6.67 -28.70
CA ILE A 394 5.76 -7.30 -27.43
C ILE A 394 5.23 -6.29 -26.40
N VAL A 395 5.03 -5.03 -26.83
CA VAL A 395 4.54 -3.94 -25.98
C VAL A 395 3.03 -4.05 -25.84
N PHE A 396 2.54 -4.12 -24.60
CA PHE A 396 1.13 -3.96 -24.30
C PHE A 396 0.79 -2.50 -24.02
N SER A 397 1.66 -1.79 -23.29
CA SER A 397 1.51 -0.36 -22.98
C SER A 397 2.86 0.33 -22.94
N THR A 398 2.89 1.60 -23.36
CA THR A 398 4.05 2.51 -23.22
C THR A 398 3.83 3.54 -22.11
N SER A 399 2.78 3.36 -21.29
CA SER A 399 2.48 4.28 -20.19
C SER A 399 3.53 4.16 -19.09
N ASP A 400 3.76 5.24 -18.34
CA ASP A 400 4.54 5.18 -17.11
C ASP A 400 3.91 4.12 -16.17
N PRO A 401 4.68 3.11 -15.73
CA PRO A 401 4.19 2.09 -14.80
C PRO A 401 3.85 2.63 -13.40
N GLN A 402 4.18 3.88 -13.06
CA GLN A 402 3.91 4.50 -11.76
C GLN A 402 4.44 3.68 -10.58
N LEU A 403 5.71 3.26 -10.72
CA LEU A 403 6.41 2.53 -9.67
C LEU A 403 6.56 3.40 -8.42
N GLY A 404 6.32 2.81 -7.25
CA GLY A 404 6.63 3.40 -5.96
C GLY A 404 8.12 3.42 -5.67
N VAL A 405 8.49 3.82 -4.44
CA VAL A 405 9.89 3.78 -3.99
C VAL A 405 10.33 2.33 -3.76
N LEU A 406 11.55 2.00 -4.21
CA LEU A 406 12.15 0.69 -4.00
C LEU A 406 12.20 0.35 -2.49
N THR A 407 11.67 -0.81 -2.10
CA THR A 407 11.51 -1.22 -0.69
C THR A 407 11.62 -2.74 -0.52
N GLY A 408 11.65 -3.23 0.71
CA GLY A 408 11.72 -4.67 1.01
C GLY A 408 13.14 -5.25 0.95
N SER A 409 13.25 -6.55 1.21
CA SER A 409 14.50 -7.30 1.19
C SER A 409 14.21 -8.76 0.80
N PRO A 410 14.63 -9.23 -0.40
CA PRO A 410 15.19 -8.47 -1.51
C PRO A 410 14.28 -7.33 -1.99
N ALA A 411 14.89 -6.22 -2.41
CA ALA A 411 14.12 -5.01 -2.71
C ALA A 411 13.33 -5.09 -4.02
N TYR A 412 12.12 -4.55 -4.04
CA TYR A 412 11.19 -4.53 -5.17
C TYR A 412 10.49 -3.17 -5.29
N PHE A 413 9.85 -2.91 -6.42
CA PHE A 413 9.04 -1.73 -6.65
C PHE A 413 7.55 -2.01 -6.40
N PRO A 414 6.92 -1.42 -5.37
CA PRO A 414 5.47 -1.42 -5.25
C PRO A 414 4.81 -0.68 -6.42
N LEU A 415 3.53 -0.95 -6.68
CA LEU A 415 2.73 -0.20 -7.65
C LEU A 415 1.92 0.90 -6.94
N SER A 416 1.85 2.09 -7.55
CA SER A 416 0.92 3.13 -7.10
C SER A 416 -0.53 2.73 -7.43
N PRO A 417 -1.55 3.20 -6.68
CA PRO A 417 -2.95 2.79 -6.90
C PRO A 417 -3.53 3.05 -8.29
N ALA A 418 -2.94 3.96 -9.08
CA ALA A 418 -3.38 4.27 -10.44
C ALA A 418 -2.49 3.61 -11.52
N SER A 419 -1.60 2.70 -11.11
CA SER A 419 -0.63 2.09 -12.01
C SER A 419 -1.34 1.30 -13.12
N PRO A 420 -0.93 1.47 -14.40
CA PRO A 420 -1.48 0.68 -15.51
C PRO A 420 -1.08 -0.80 -15.45
N ALA A 421 -0.19 -1.19 -14.53
CA ALA A 421 0.25 -2.56 -14.34
C ALA A 421 -0.75 -3.39 -13.51
N ILE A 422 -1.63 -2.74 -12.76
CA ILE A 422 -2.59 -3.38 -11.86
C ILE A 422 -3.67 -4.09 -12.69
N ASP A 423 -3.87 -5.38 -12.42
CA ASP A 423 -4.88 -6.25 -13.04
C ASP A 423 -4.86 -6.31 -14.58
N THR A 424 -3.66 -6.21 -15.19
CA THR A 424 -3.50 -6.21 -16.66
C THR A 424 -2.59 -7.31 -17.22
N GLY A 425 -2.06 -8.18 -16.37
CA GLY A 425 -1.20 -9.29 -16.78
C GLY A 425 -1.97 -10.49 -17.36
N ASP A 426 -1.21 -11.44 -17.92
CA ASP A 426 -1.72 -12.75 -18.31
C ASP A 426 -1.61 -13.74 -17.15
N SER A 427 -2.75 -14.10 -16.56
CA SER A 427 -2.81 -15.02 -15.41
C SER A 427 -2.34 -16.45 -15.73
N THR A 428 -2.32 -16.86 -17.00
CA THR A 428 -1.76 -18.16 -17.40
C THR A 428 -0.24 -18.20 -17.29
N ILE A 429 0.43 -17.08 -17.55
CA ILE A 429 1.87 -16.91 -17.35
C ILE A 429 2.20 -16.89 -15.85
N CYS A 430 1.37 -16.21 -15.04
CA CYS A 430 1.52 -16.18 -13.59
C CYS A 430 1.43 -17.58 -12.95
N GLY A 431 0.60 -18.46 -13.52
CA GLY A 431 0.46 -19.85 -13.10
C GLY A 431 1.55 -20.81 -13.60
N ASN A 432 2.51 -20.36 -14.41
CA ASN A 432 3.58 -21.24 -14.87
C ASN A 432 4.50 -21.66 -13.72
N SER A 433 5.29 -22.72 -13.91
CA SER A 433 6.14 -23.28 -12.83
C SER A 433 7.30 -22.37 -12.41
N VAL A 434 7.67 -21.38 -13.23
CA VAL A 434 8.78 -20.46 -12.96
C VAL A 434 8.32 -19.32 -12.03
N VAL A 435 7.14 -18.75 -12.28
CA VAL A 435 6.50 -17.69 -11.50
C VAL A 435 5.76 -18.26 -10.29
N ASN A 436 5.11 -19.42 -10.47
CA ASN A 436 4.43 -20.22 -9.45
C ASN A 436 3.40 -19.43 -8.63
N ASN A 437 2.59 -18.58 -9.28
CA ASN A 437 1.54 -17.76 -8.66
C ASN A 437 2.03 -16.92 -7.47
N GLN A 438 3.29 -16.48 -7.49
CA GLN A 438 3.85 -15.65 -6.43
C GLN A 438 4.47 -14.40 -7.03
N SER A 439 4.40 -13.29 -6.31
CA SER A 439 5.20 -12.10 -6.57
C SER A 439 6.55 -12.18 -5.86
N GLN A 440 7.43 -11.19 -6.11
CA GLN A 440 8.73 -11.08 -5.45
C GLN A 440 8.60 -11.03 -3.92
N ASN A 441 7.64 -10.26 -3.41
CA ASN A 441 7.39 -10.11 -1.97
C ASN A 441 6.54 -11.24 -1.37
N GLY A 442 6.35 -12.34 -2.08
CA GLY A 442 5.65 -13.52 -1.58
C GLY A 442 4.13 -13.43 -1.54
N VAL A 443 3.53 -12.38 -2.12
CA VAL A 443 2.08 -12.28 -2.29
C VAL A 443 1.64 -13.26 -3.36
N THR A 444 0.51 -13.95 -3.11
CA THR A 444 -0.06 -14.89 -4.08
C THR A 444 -0.80 -14.11 -5.16
N ARG A 445 -0.64 -14.51 -6.42
CA ARG A 445 -1.29 -13.92 -7.60
C ARG A 445 -2.32 -14.91 -8.17
N PRO A 446 -3.43 -14.46 -8.78
CA PRO A 446 -3.87 -13.07 -8.92
C PRO A 446 -4.65 -12.56 -7.70
N LEU A 447 -4.52 -11.27 -7.38
CA LEU A 447 -5.44 -10.50 -6.53
C LEU A 447 -6.26 -9.53 -7.40
N ASP A 448 -7.34 -8.99 -6.85
CA ASP A 448 -8.15 -7.93 -7.50
C ASP A 448 -7.63 -6.58 -6.99
N GLY A 449 -6.60 -6.06 -7.64
CA GLY A 449 -5.93 -4.82 -7.27
C GLY A 449 -6.68 -3.56 -7.69
N ASN A 450 -7.65 -3.65 -8.60
CA ASN A 450 -8.43 -2.52 -9.12
C ASN A 450 -9.84 -2.41 -8.49
N GLY A 451 -10.33 -3.45 -7.83
CA GLY A 451 -11.60 -3.49 -7.10
C GLY A 451 -12.83 -3.79 -7.98
N ASP A 452 -12.64 -4.32 -9.19
CA ASP A 452 -13.71 -4.64 -10.15
C ASP A 452 -14.29 -6.06 -9.96
N THR A 453 -13.83 -6.80 -8.95
CA THR A 453 -14.18 -8.17 -8.58
C THR A 453 -13.62 -9.27 -9.49
N VAL A 454 -12.74 -8.94 -10.45
CA VAL A 454 -12.10 -9.88 -11.37
C VAL A 454 -10.59 -9.91 -11.12
N PRO A 455 -10.08 -10.89 -10.35
CA PRO A 455 -8.66 -10.95 -10.05
C PRO A 455 -7.86 -11.33 -11.31
N ILE A 456 -6.94 -10.45 -11.70
CA ILE A 456 -5.99 -10.65 -12.80
C ILE A 456 -4.60 -10.33 -12.23
N CYS A 457 -3.58 -11.11 -12.54
CA CYS A 457 -2.27 -10.83 -11.96
C CYS A 457 -1.67 -9.55 -12.54
N ASP A 458 -0.87 -8.85 -11.74
CA ASP A 458 -0.23 -7.62 -12.17
C ASP A 458 0.97 -7.88 -13.09
N ILE A 459 1.21 -6.92 -13.97
CA ILE A 459 2.46 -6.82 -14.73
C ILE A 459 3.59 -6.40 -13.77
N GLY A 460 4.75 -7.05 -13.88
CA GLY A 460 5.95 -6.77 -13.09
C GLY A 460 6.13 -7.71 -11.91
N SER A 461 7.11 -7.38 -11.05
CA SER A 461 7.54 -8.21 -9.91
C SER A 461 6.65 -8.16 -8.67
N PHE A 462 5.70 -7.23 -8.62
CA PHE A 462 4.88 -6.95 -7.44
C PHE A 462 3.40 -7.13 -7.74
N GLU A 463 2.68 -7.77 -6.82
CA GLU A 463 1.21 -7.83 -6.83
C GLU A 463 0.64 -6.81 -5.86
N ALA A 464 -0.23 -5.95 -6.36
CA ALA A 464 -1.01 -5.01 -5.60
C ALA A 464 -1.91 -5.76 -4.60
N PRO A 465 -2.03 -5.23 -3.37
CA PRO A 465 -2.99 -5.79 -2.44
C PRO A 465 -4.40 -5.62 -3.02
N ALA A 466 -5.31 -6.53 -2.64
CA ALA A 466 -6.69 -6.43 -3.06
C ALA A 466 -7.26 -5.04 -2.72
N ALA A 467 -7.77 -4.34 -3.73
CA ALA A 467 -8.48 -3.09 -3.50
C ALA A 467 -9.83 -3.38 -2.83
N PRO A 468 -10.33 -2.48 -1.98
CA PRO A 468 -11.73 -2.51 -1.61
C PRO A 468 -12.56 -2.48 -2.88
N ALA A 469 -13.54 -3.36 -3.01
CA ALA A 469 -14.43 -3.36 -4.17
C ALA A 469 -14.95 -1.94 -4.39
N ALA A 470 -14.86 -1.45 -5.63
CA ALA A 470 -15.51 -0.21 -6.01
C ALA A 470 -17.00 -0.34 -5.65
N GLN A 471 -17.55 0.67 -4.97
CA GLN A 471 -18.92 0.61 -4.46
C GLN A 471 -19.67 1.89 -4.82
N SER A 472 -20.95 1.75 -5.18
CA SER A 472 -21.82 2.91 -5.35
C SER A 472 -22.10 3.58 -4.01
N ASP A 473 -22.35 4.89 -4.02
CA ASP A 473 -22.57 5.71 -2.82
C ASP A 473 -23.66 6.75 -3.10
N MET A 474 -24.87 6.53 -2.59
CA MET A 474 -26.02 7.41 -2.86
C MET A 474 -26.20 8.48 -1.78
N ALA A 475 -25.81 9.72 -2.09
CA ALA A 475 -25.97 10.83 -1.17
C ALA A 475 -27.28 11.61 -1.40
N ALA A 476 -28.00 11.91 -0.32
CA ALA A 476 -29.20 12.75 -0.34
C ALA A 476 -28.87 14.24 -0.16
N SER A 477 -29.65 15.12 -0.78
CA SER A 477 -29.56 16.57 -0.62
C SER A 477 -30.95 17.22 -0.65
N LEU A 478 -31.17 18.17 0.25
CA LEU A 478 -32.42 18.92 0.35
C LEU A 478 -32.23 20.32 -0.25
N GLY A 479 -33.14 20.73 -1.13
CA GLY A 479 -33.14 22.06 -1.74
C GLY A 479 -33.58 23.15 -0.77
N SER A 480 -33.68 24.38 -1.27
CA SER A 480 -34.13 25.52 -0.45
C SER A 480 -35.58 25.34 -0.03
N LEU A 481 -35.82 25.42 1.28
CA LEU A 481 -37.15 25.43 1.87
C LEU A 481 -37.65 26.87 2.10
N PRO A 482 -38.97 27.09 2.19
CA PRO A 482 -39.50 28.38 2.63
C PRO A 482 -38.96 28.70 4.04
N PRO A 483 -38.67 29.97 4.35
CA PRO A 483 -38.10 30.37 5.64
C PRO A 483 -39.11 30.28 6.80
N SER A 484 -40.40 30.24 6.48
CA SER A 484 -41.52 30.18 7.43
C SER A 484 -42.78 29.72 6.74
N LEU A 485 -43.66 29.04 7.47
CA LEU A 485 -44.90 28.46 6.97
C LEU A 485 -46.14 29.20 7.50
N SER A 486 -47.19 29.24 6.68
CA SER A 486 -48.57 29.59 7.05
C SER A 486 -49.35 28.32 7.37
N PRO A 487 -50.21 28.28 8.40
CA PRO A 487 -51.09 27.15 8.66
C PRO A 487 -51.97 26.87 7.43
N GLY A 488 -51.96 25.63 6.94
CA GLY A 488 -52.65 25.22 5.71
C GLY A 488 -52.10 25.82 4.41
N GLY A 489 -50.97 26.54 4.45
CA GLY A 489 -50.33 27.16 3.29
C GLY A 489 -49.83 26.13 2.27
N SER A 490 -49.90 26.48 0.98
CA SER A 490 -49.44 25.61 -0.12
C SER A 490 -48.17 26.16 -0.77
N TYR A 491 -47.15 25.31 -0.88
CA TYR A 491 -45.82 25.61 -1.38
C TYR A 491 -45.53 24.70 -2.57
N THR A 492 -45.26 25.29 -3.73
CA THR A 492 -45.06 24.54 -4.97
C THR A 492 -43.63 24.62 -5.45
N SER A 493 -43.19 23.61 -6.22
CA SER A 493 -41.88 23.60 -6.88
C SER A 493 -40.69 23.62 -5.91
N LEU A 494 -40.84 23.05 -4.71
CA LEU A 494 -39.71 22.77 -3.82
C LEU A 494 -38.86 21.64 -4.41
N SER A 495 -37.57 21.58 -4.08
CA SER A 495 -36.64 20.64 -4.70
C SER A 495 -35.83 19.82 -3.70
N PHE A 496 -35.36 18.67 -4.15
CA PHE A 496 -34.38 17.81 -3.49
C PHE A 496 -33.65 16.97 -4.55
N SER A 497 -32.52 16.37 -4.20
CA SER A 497 -31.76 15.53 -5.12
C SER A 497 -31.07 14.36 -4.43
N CYS A 498 -30.73 13.34 -5.21
CA CYS A 498 -29.88 12.24 -4.76
C CYS A 498 -28.81 11.97 -5.82
N THR A 499 -27.54 11.91 -5.42
CA THR A 499 -26.37 11.81 -6.31
C THR A 499 -25.59 10.55 -6.01
N ASN A 500 -25.18 9.83 -7.05
CA ASN A 500 -24.20 8.76 -6.88
C ASN A 500 -22.78 9.37 -6.84
N ASN A 501 -22.18 9.39 -5.65
CA ASN A 501 -20.82 9.86 -5.42
C ASN A 501 -19.77 8.73 -5.54
N GLY A 502 -20.22 7.48 -5.68
CA GLY A 502 -19.36 6.31 -5.78
C GLY A 502 -18.82 6.12 -7.20
N PRO A 503 -17.65 5.45 -7.34
CA PRO A 503 -17.06 5.15 -8.65
C PRO A 503 -17.96 4.26 -9.53
N ASP A 504 -18.77 3.39 -8.93
CA ASP A 504 -19.62 2.43 -9.63
C ASP A 504 -21.05 2.93 -9.84
N PRO A 505 -21.72 2.55 -10.94
CA PRO A 505 -23.12 2.85 -11.14
C PRO A 505 -24.02 2.29 -10.02
N ALA A 506 -24.88 3.15 -9.47
CA ALA A 506 -25.86 2.76 -8.46
C ALA A 506 -27.04 2.03 -9.11
N THR A 507 -27.30 0.80 -8.69
CA THR A 507 -28.31 -0.11 -9.25
C THR A 507 -29.64 0.04 -8.53
N ASN A 508 -30.73 0.22 -9.30
CA ASN A 508 -32.07 0.52 -8.76
C ASN A 508 -32.06 1.72 -7.81
N ALA A 509 -31.39 2.81 -8.21
CA ALA A 509 -31.26 4.01 -7.39
C ALA A 509 -32.63 4.66 -7.13
N THR A 510 -32.86 5.04 -5.87
CA THR A 510 -34.09 5.65 -5.36
C THR A 510 -33.79 7.01 -4.73
N CYS A 511 -34.80 7.89 -4.74
CA CYS A 511 -34.74 9.20 -4.13
C CYS A 511 -36.15 9.58 -3.67
N SER A 512 -36.33 9.85 -2.38
CA SER A 512 -37.63 10.09 -1.77
C SER A 512 -37.58 11.21 -0.73
N ILE A 513 -38.74 11.80 -0.42
CA ILE A 513 -38.87 12.90 0.54
C ILE A 513 -40.06 12.63 1.47
N THR A 514 -39.89 12.96 2.75
CA THR A 514 -40.95 12.95 3.78
C THR A 514 -40.96 14.26 4.56
N ALA A 515 -42.06 14.54 5.27
CA ALA A 515 -42.19 15.68 6.18
C ALA A 515 -42.75 15.20 7.52
N SER A 516 -42.30 15.79 8.63
CA SER A 516 -42.74 15.45 9.99
C SER A 516 -44.21 15.79 10.25
N ALA A 517 -44.77 16.73 9.50
CA ALA A 517 -46.16 17.16 9.52
C ALA A 517 -46.56 17.81 8.20
N GLY A 518 -47.86 17.94 7.96
CA GLY A 518 -48.40 18.42 6.68
C GLY A 518 -48.45 17.30 5.63
N THR A 519 -48.54 17.66 4.36
CA THR A 519 -48.67 16.70 3.26
C THR A 519 -47.73 17.05 2.11
N VAL A 520 -46.83 16.11 1.80
CA VAL A 520 -46.02 16.13 0.56
C VAL A 520 -46.87 15.58 -0.58
N SER A 521 -46.84 16.23 -1.74
CA SER A 521 -47.60 15.85 -2.92
C SER A 521 -46.86 16.19 -4.21
N SER A 522 -47.34 15.68 -5.34
CA SER A 522 -46.79 15.99 -6.68
C SER A 522 -45.27 15.77 -6.81
N VAL A 523 -44.74 14.74 -6.15
CA VAL A 523 -43.31 14.38 -6.27
C VAL A 523 -43.02 13.95 -7.71
N SER A 524 -42.07 14.61 -8.35
CA SER A 524 -41.65 14.32 -9.72
C SER A 524 -40.14 14.34 -9.80
N CYS A 525 -39.54 13.25 -10.28
CA CYS A 525 -38.09 13.08 -10.37
C CYS A 525 -37.64 12.91 -11.82
N ASN A 526 -36.48 13.46 -12.14
CA ASN A 526 -35.79 13.26 -13.41
C ASN A 526 -34.31 12.88 -13.15
N PRO A 527 -33.86 11.69 -13.57
CA PRO A 527 -34.66 10.60 -14.15
C PRO A 527 -35.75 10.06 -13.19
N PRO A 528 -36.84 9.45 -13.71
CA PRO A 528 -37.88 8.82 -12.88
C PRO A 528 -37.30 7.69 -12.02
N VAL A 529 -37.74 7.60 -10.76
CA VAL A 529 -37.27 6.59 -9.80
C VAL A 529 -38.21 5.37 -9.76
N PRO A 530 -37.70 4.13 -9.57
CA PRO A 530 -36.27 3.80 -9.43
C PRO A 530 -35.50 3.86 -10.77
N VAL A 531 -34.24 4.30 -10.72
CA VAL A 531 -33.33 4.35 -11.87
C VAL A 531 -32.55 3.03 -11.94
N GLY A 532 -32.67 2.28 -13.04
CA GLY A 532 -32.03 0.96 -13.16
C GLY A 532 -30.51 0.99 -12.96
N SER A 533 -29.83 2.02 -13.48
CA SER A 533 -28.40 2.25 -13.29
C SER A 533 -28.12 3.76 -13.35
N LEU A 534 -27.62 4.33 -12.25
CA LEU A 534 -27.26 5.75 -12.13
C LEU A 534 -25.72 5.87 -12.10
N ALA A 535 -25.13 6.43 -13.16
CA ALA A 535 -23.68 6.55 -13.32
C ALA A 535 -23.01 7.39 -12.20
N ASN A 536 -21.70 7.22 -12.02
CA ASN A 536 -20.88 8.06 -11.15
C ASN A 536 -21.08 9.56 -11.48
N GLY A 537 -21.35 10.36 -10.45
CA GLY A 537 -21.60 11.80 -10.54
C GLY A 537 -22.99 12.17 -11.07
N ALA A 538 -23.79 11.20 -11.54
CA ALA A 538 -25.13 11.46 -12.01
C ALA A 538 -26.09 11.72 -10.83
N THR A 539 -27.06 12.61 -11.05
CA THR A 539 -27.97 13.09 -10.01
C THR A 539 -29.42 12.91 -10.43
N ILE A 540 -30.24 12.38 -9.52
CA ILE A 540 -31.70 12.37 -9.60
C ILE A 540 -32.18 13.71 -9.01
N ASN A 541 -32.73 14.57 -9.85
CA ASN A 541 -33.31 15.84 -9.42
C ASN A 541 -34.82 15.70 -9.28
N CYS A 542 -35.36 16.04 -8.12
CA CYS A 542 -36.78 15.92 -7.83
C CYS A 542 -37.40 17.26 -7.41
N THR A 543 -38.67 17.43 -7.73
CA THR A 543 -39.51 18.51 -7.22
C THR A 543 -40.72 17.95 -6.47
N PHE A 544 -41.26 18.73 -5.54
CA PHE A 544 -42.47 18.39 -4.79
C PHE A 544 -43.28 19.63 -4.42
N ASN A 545 -44.56 19.41 -4.15
CA ASN A 545 -45.44 20.38 -3.52
C ASN A 545 -45.65 19.99 -2.05
N PHE A 546 -45.87 20.98 -1.20
CA PHE A 546 -46.10 20.80 0.22
C PHE A 546 -47.28 21.63 0.71
N THR A 547 -48.19 21.00 1.45
CA THR A 547 -49.25 21.69 2.21
C THR A 547 -48.90 21.64 3.69
N ALA A 548 -48.73 22.80 4.31
CA ALA A 548 -48.41 22.93 5.72
C ALA A 548 -49.56 22.39 6.62
N PRO A 549 -49.26 21.89 7.82
CA PRO A 549 -50.29 21.47 8.78
C PRO A 549 -51.13 22.66 9.26
N GLY A 550 -52.24 22.36 9.94
CA GLY A 550 -53.14 23.38 10.49
C GLY A 550 -54.08 24.00 9.47
N ILE A 551 -54.87 24.97 9.94
CA ILE A 551 -55.82 25.76 9.13
C ILE A 551 -55.60 27.21 9.57
N SER A 552 -55.53 28.15 8.64
CA SER A 552 -55.39 29.56 9.01
C SER A 552 -56.59 30.05 9.84
N GLY A 553 -56.31 30.79 10.92
CA GLY A 553 -57.31 31.20 11.90
C GLY A 553 -56.72 31.18 13.32
N GLY A 554 -57.41 31.77 14.30
CA GLY A 554 -56.89 31.91 15.66
C GLY A 554 -56.90 30.65 16.52
N GLY A 555 -56.96 29.47 15.90
CA GLY A 555 -56.94 28.20 16.60
C GLY A 555 -55.52 27.69 16.76
N ASP A 556 -55.20 27.16 17.95
CA ASP A 556 -53.89 26.57 18.25
C ASP A 556 -53.54 25.46 17.25
N THR A 557 -52.43 25.65 16.53
CA THR A 557 -51.87 24.63 15.64
C THR A 557 -50.81 23.82 16.38
N PRO A 558 -51.08 22.54 16.74
CA PRO A 558 -50.17 21.77 17.60
C PRO A 558 -48.75 21.60 17.05
N GLN A 559 -48.56 21.76 15.74
CA GLN A 559 -47.27 21.65 15.08
C GLN A 559 -46.58 23.01 15.02
N THR A 560 -45.49 23.13 15.76
CA THR A 560 -44.69 24.35 15.82
C THR A 560 -43.75 24.52 14.62
N GLY A 561 -43.43 23.45 13.90
CA GLY A 561 -42.59 23.51 12.70
C GLY A 561 -42.47 22.18 11.97
N VAL A 562 -41.86 22.20 10.79
CA VAL A 562 -41.79 21.04 9.89
C VAL A 562 -40.34 20.67 9.56
N THR A 563 -39.99 19.41 9.81
CA THR A 563 -38.74 18.81 9.34
C THR A 563 -39.01 17.98 8.09
N PHE A 564 -38.24 18.25 7.04
CA PHE A 564 -38.21 17.53 5.78
C PHE A 564 -37.01 16.60 5.78
N THR A 565 -37.21 15.37 5.33
CA THR A 565 -36.17 14.34 5.28
C THR A 565 -36.14 13.70 3.90
N VAL A 566 -35.02 13.84 3.21
CA VAL A 566 -34.70 13.16 1.95
C VAL A 566 -34.01 11.85 2.27
N THR A 567 -34.39 10.78 1.58
CA THR A 567 -33.74 9.48 1.65
C THR A 567 -33.34 9.00 0.26
N ALA A 568 -32.05 8.72 0.10
CA ALA A 568 -31.45 8.10 -1.07
C ALA A 568 -31.16 6.61 -0.80
N GLY A 569 -31.03 5.81 -1.86
CA GLY A 569 -30.54 4.44 -1.72
C GLY A 569 -30.42 3.71 -3.04
N ALA A 570 -29.62 2.65 -3.07
CA ALA A 570 -29.50 1.72 -4.18
C ALA A 570 -29.25 0.29 -3.66
N SER A 571 -29.41 -0.72 -4.52
CA SER A 571 -29.22 -2.13 -4.10
C SER A 571 -27.76 -2.50 -3.82
N ASN A 572 -26.81 -1.76 -4.39
CA ASN A 572 -25.36 -1.91 -4.23
C ASN A 572 -24.73 -0.68 -3.57
N ASP A 573 -25.51 0.06 -2.78
CA ASP A 573 -25.02 1.18 -1.97
C ASP A 573 -24.52 0.66 -0.61
N SER A 574 -23.26 0.93 -0.33
CA SER A 574 -22.55 0.43 0.84
C SER A 574 -22.31 1.50 1.91
N ASN A 575 -22.51 2.78 1.56
CA ASN A 575 -22.16 3.91 2.41
C ASN A 575 -23.44 4.63 2.88
N ALA A 576 -24.19 3.97 3.77
CA ALA A 576 -25.47 4.48 4.26
C ALA A 576 -25.38 5.82 5.04
N ALA A 577 -24.19 6.35 5.31
CA ALA A 577 -23.97 7.50 6.18
C ALA A 577 -24.48 8.83 5.59
N ASN A 578 -24.53 8.96 4.26
CA ASN A 578 -24.96 10.19 3.57
C ASN A 578 -26.32 10.02 2.85
N ASN A 579 -26.97 8.88 3.02
CA ASN A 579 -28.25 8.54 2.38
C ASN A 579 -29.43 9.37 2.90
N THR A 580 -29.23 10.13 3.97
CA THR A 580 -30.30 10.93 4.58
C THR A 580 -29.87 12.39 4.71
N ALA A 581 -30.69 13.30 4.20
CA ALA A 581 -30.52 14.74 4.39
C ALA A 581 -31.80 15.32 5.01
N SER A 582 -31.68 16.08 6.09
CA SER A 582 -32.80 16.77 6.73
C SER A 582 -32.44 18.20 7.09
N ASN A 583 -33.40 19.11 7.11
CA ASN A 583 -33.17 20.43 7.69
C ASN A 583 -32.95 20.30 9.20
N THR A 584 -31.83 20.82 9.68
CA THR A 584 -31.40 20.75 11.09
C THR A 584 -32.27 21.58 12.02
N THR A 585 -32.82 22.69 11.50
CA THR A 585 -33.83 23.51 12.19
C THR A 585 -35.17 23.31 11.48
N PRO A 586 -36.23 22.85 12.18
CA PRO A 586 -37.57 22.75 11.61
C PRO A 586 -38.01 24.09 11.00
N VAL A 587 -38.66 24.05 9.84
CA VAL A 587 -39.22 25.27 9.24
C VAL A 587 -40.35 25.74 10.15
N PRO A 588 -40.26 26.95 10.73
CA PRO A 588 -41.20 27.42 11.73
C PRO A 588 -42.57 27.70 11.11
N LEU A 589 -43.63 27.33 11.82
CA LEU A 589 -45.00 27.73 11.51
C LEU A 589 -45.31 29.04 12.24
N VAL A 590 -46.03 29.96 11.60
CA VAL A 590 -46.65 31.12 12.26
C VAL A 590 -47.99 30.68 12.81
N ASP A 591 -48.21 30.81 14.10
CA ASP A 591 -49.47 30.42 14.75
C ASP A 591 -50.00 31.63 15.52
N ALA A 592 -51.02 32.29 14.96
CA ALA A 592 -51.67 33.42 15.62
C ALA A 592 -52.85 32.86 16.43
N LEU A 593 -52.98 33.22 17.70
CA LEU A 593 -54.00 32.68 18.59
C LEU A 593 -55.11 33.70 18.83
N ASP A 594 -56.36 33.26 18.84
CA ASP A 594 -57.47 34.13 19.21
C ASP A 594 -57.33 34.60 20.67
N ASP A 595 -57.54 35.91 20.86
CA ASP A 595 -57.48 36.56 22.16
C ASP A 595 -58.87 36.92 22.67
N SER A 596 -58.97 37.09 23.99
CA SER A 596 -60.14 37.69 24.59
C SER A 596 -59.79 38.62 25.74
N THR A 597 -60.55 39.71 25.86
CA THR A 597 -60.37 40.69 26.93
C THR A 597 -61.70 41.37 27.28
N SER A 598 -61.71 42.07 28.41
CA SER A 598 -62.89 42.77 28.90
C SER A 598 -62.53 44.12 29.47
N PHE A 599 -63.30 45.15 29.11
CA PHE A 599 -63.10 46.53 29.54
C PHE A 599 -64.44 47.17 29.94
N PRO A 600 -64.45 48.26 30.74
CA PRO A 600 -65.66 49.00 31.04
C PRO A 600 -66.41 49.42 29.76
N ALA A 601 -67.74 49.27 29.77
CA ALA A 601 -68.59 49.68 28.65
C ALA A 601 -68.35 51.15 28.27
N SER A 602 -68.37 51.44 26.96
CA SER A 602 -68.15 52.78 26.38
C SER A 602 -66.76 53.39 26.62
N PHE A 603 -65.77 52.61 27.08
CA PHE A 603 -64.39 53.09 27.20
C PHE A 603 -63.79 53.41 25.82
N VAL A 604 -63.20 54.59 25.69
CA VAL A 604 -62.61 55.10 24.43
C VAL A 604 -61.09 54.94 24.47
N GLY A 605 -60.51 54.33 23.43
CA GLY A 605 -59.06 54.14 23.31
C GLY A 605 -58.46 53.07 24.23
N ALA A 606 -59.18 51.96 24.47
CA ALA A 606 -58.62 50.80 25.16
C ALA A 606 -57.48 50.18 24.33
N THR A 607 -56.48 49.61 25.00
CA THR A 607 -55.35 48.93 24.35
C THR A 607 -55.16 47.50 24.85
N PHE A 608 -54.73 46.60 23.96
CA PHE A 608 -54.42 45.20 24.28
C PHE A 608 -53.30 44.69 23.37
N ASN A 609 -52.34 43.93 23.91
CA ASN A 609 -51.26 43.34 23.11
C ASN A 609 -51.66 41.94 22.63
N VAL A 610 -52.03 41.84 21.35
CA VAL A 610 -52.46 40.57 20.74
C VAL A 610 -51.29 39.64 20.41
N GLY A 611 -50.08 40.18 20.27
CA GLY A 611 -48.90 39.37 19.92
C GLY A 611 -48.26 38.61 21.09
N SER A 612 -48.92 38.54 22.26
CA SER A 612 -48.28 38.08 23.50
C SER A 612 -48.30 36.55 23.68
N ASN A 613 -49.26 35.88 23.05
CA ASN A 613 -49.48 34.44 23.03
C ASN A 613 -49.27 33.82 21.64
N ASP A 614 -49.20 34.63 20.58
CA ASP A 614 -48.84 34.19 19.23
C ASP A 614 -47.44 33.56 19.17
N GLN A 615 -47.29 32.50 18.37
CA GLN A 615 -46.08 31.69 18.28
C GLN A 615 -45.44 31.71 16.88
N PHE A 616 -44.11 31.54 16.87
CA PHE A 616 -43.32 31.31 15.67
C PHE A 616 -42.33 30.18 15.94
N GLY A 617 -42.51 29.04 15.28
CA GLY A 617 -41.75 27.87 15.73
C GLY A 617 -42.26 27.42 17.11
N SER A 618 -41.36 26.93 17.95
CA SER A 618 -41.64 26.62 19.36
C SER A 618 -41.48 27.82 20.30
N GLY A 619 -41.31 29.03 19.77
CA GLY A 619 -41.01 30.25 20.53
C GLY A 619 -42.01 31.39 20.29
N SER A 620 -41.79 32.51 20.97
CA SER A 620 -42.55 33.75 20.76
C SER A 620 -42.24 34.39 19.40
N LEU A 621 -43.14 35.23 18.91
CA LEU A 621 -42.91 36.03 17.71
C LEU A 621 -41.57 36.82 17.78
N PRO A 622 -40.75 36.80 16.71
CA PRO A 622 -39.48 37.52 16.69
C PRO A 622 -39.67 39.03 16.49
N PRO A 623 -38.68 39.87 16.88
CA PRO A 623 -38.66 41.28 16.54
C PRO A 623 -38.74 41.48 15.02
N GLY A 624 -39.71 42.28 14.56
CA GLY A 624 -39.98 42.49 13.13
C GLY A 624 -41.16 41.68 12.57
N ALA A 625 -41.85 40.89 13.39
CA ALA A 625 -43.20 40.41 13.07
C ALA A 625 -44.10 41.61 12.74
N SER A 626 -44.92 41.46 11.69
CA SER A 626 -45.82 42.52 11.24
C SER A 626 -47.25 42.18 11.57
N PHE A 627 -47.98 43.19 12.08
CA PHE A 627 -49.38 43.07 12.45
C PHE A 627 -50.21 43.97 11.54
N THR A 628 -51.23 43.39 10.92
CA THR A 628 -52.13 44.12 10.01
C THR A 628 -53.57 43.92 10.43
N LEU A 629 -54.32 45.02 10.52
CA LEU A 629 -55.75 44.98 10.80
C LEU A 629 -56.51 44.41 9.60
N LEU A 630 -57.45 43.51 9.85
CA LEU A 630 -58.28 42.89 8.82
C LEU A 630 -59.68 43.52 8.77
N GLY A 631 -60.32 43.43 7.60
CA GLY A 631 -61.65 44.00 7.35
C GLY A 631 -62.81 43.39 8.15
N ALA A 632 -62.58 42.26 8.82
CA ALA A 632 -63.55 41.64 9.74
C ALA A 632 -63.62 42.33 11.12
N THR A 633 -62.84 43.39 11.34
CA THR A 633 -62.84 44.18 12.57
C THR A 633 -64.15 44.95 12.75
N THR A 634 -64.78 44.80 13.91
CA THR A 634 -66.05 45.44 14.28
C THR A 634 -65.93 46.45 15.41
N CYS A 635 -64.83 46.45 16.18
CA CYS A 635 -64.59 47.48 17.18
C CYS A 635 -64.36 48.85 16.51
N ALA A 636 -65.03 49.89 17.03
CA ALA A 636 -64.91 51.24 16.47
C ALA A 636 -63.51 51.82 16.70
N SER A 637 -63.02 52.60 15.73
CA SER A 637 -61.70 53.25 15.77
C SER A 637 -60.53 52.29 16.01
N ALA A 638 -60.67 51.03 15.58
CA ALA A 638 -59.64 50.02 15.75
C ALA A 638 -58.38 50.32 14.91
N SER A 639 -57.21 50.13 15.51
CA SER A 639 -55.90 50.17 14.87
C SER A 639 -54.96 49.18 15.56
N ILE A 640 -53.92 48.73 14.88
CA ILE A 640 -52.87 47.90 15.45
C ILE A 640 -51.51 48.46 15.05
N ASN A 641 -50.60 48.58 16.02
CA ASN A 641 -49.26 49.06 15.75
C ASN A 641 -48.30 47.90 15.42
N SER A 642 -47.07 48.23 15.04
CA SER A 642 -46.03 47.25 14.69
C SER A 642 -45.56 46.37 15.85
N SER A 643 -45.98 46.66 17.08
CA SER A 643 -45.67 45.86 18.28
C SER A 643 -46.82 44.93 18.67
N GLY A 644 -47.87 44.82 17.85
CA GLY A 644 -49.03 43.98 18.14
C GLY A 644 -49.99 44.59 19.16
N VAL A 645 -49.86 45.89 19.48
CA VAL A 645 -50.80 46.55 20.39
C VAL A 645 -51.98 47.09 19.60
N ALA A 646 -53.14 46.45 19.78
CA ALA A 646 -54.42 46.90 19.27
C ALA A 646 -54.96 48.06 20.12
N THR A 647 -55.49 49.10 19.49
CA THR A 647 -56.20 50.22 20.12
C THR A 647 -57.62 50.29 19.56
N PHE A 648 -58.65 50.37 20.40
CA PHE A 648 -60.06 50.31 19.99
C PHE A 648 -61.01 50.99 20.99
N ASN A 649 -62.24 51.27 20.57
CA ASN A 649 -63.32 51.72 21.44
C ASN A 649 -64.21 50.54 21.84
N VAL A 650 -64.53 50.45 23.13
CA VAL A 650 -65.36 49.39 23.72
C VAL A 650 -66.84 49.73 23.49
N PRO A 651 -67.68 48.80 23.01
CA PRO A 651 -69.09 49.06 22.76
C PRO A 651 -69.85 49.34 24.07
N ALA A 652 -71.04 49.94 23.97
CA ALA A 652 -71.89 50.21 25.12
C ALA A 652 -72.46 48.94 25.79
N SER A 653 -72.56 47.84 25.03
CA SER A 653 -72.98 46.51 25.50
C SER A 653 -72.54 45.44 24.51
N GLY A 654 -72.43 44.18 24.95
CA GLY A 654 -72.09 43.05 24.07
C GLY A 654 -70.59 42.96 23.78
N THR A 655 -70.24 42.41 22.62
CA THR A 655 -68.86 42.22 22.17
C THR A 655 -68.58 42.95 20.87
N CYS A 656 -67.31 43.27 20.64
CA CYS A 656 -66.77 43.63 19.34
C CYS A 656 -65.48 42.85 19.08
N VAL A 657 -65.02 42.84 17.83
CA VAL A 657 -63.86 42.06 17.38
C VAL A 657 -62.82 42.99 16.77
N VAL A 658 -61.55 42.76 17.09
CA VAL A 658 -60.39 43.25 16.34
C VAL A 658 -59.76 42.06 15.62
N ALA A 659 -59.99 41.95 14.31
CA ALA A 659 -59.42 40.88 13.51
C ALA A 659 -58.05 41.32 12.96
N TYR A 660 -57.03 40.49 13.09
CA TYR A 660 -55.68 40.83 12.71
C TYR A 660 -54.98 39.68 11.96
N ARG A 661 -53.94 40.05 11.24
CA ARG A 661 -53.00 39.13 10.59
C ARG A 661 -51.61 39.37 11.15
N VAL A 662 -50.95 38.28 11.51
CA VAL A 662 -49.53 38.26 11.88
C VAL A 662 -48.77 37.68 10.71
N CYS A 663 -47.71 38.36 10.27
CA CYS A 663 -46.77 37.80 9.31
C CYS A 663 -45.34 37.88 9.84
N VAL A 664 -44.62 36.76 9.73
CA VAL A 664 -43.20 36.63 10.08
C VAL A 664 -42.48 36.11 8.85
N ILE A 665 -41.51 36.91 8.35
CA ILE A 665 -40.79 36.65 7.09
C ILE A 665 -41.77 36.49 5.91
N SER A 666 -42.14 35.26 5.55
CA SER A 666 -43.05 34.95 4.45
C SER A 666 -44.30 34.20 4.89
N GLY A 667 -44.33 33.70 6.11
CA GLY A 667 -45.48 33.02 6.71
C GLY A 667 -46.42 34.03 7.33
N CYS A 668 -47.71 33.79 7.18
CA CYS A 668 -48.76 34.60 7.79
C CYS A 668 -49.85 33.71 8.39
N ASP A 669 -50.47 34.21 9.45
CA ASP A 669 -51.69 33.66 10.00
C ASP A 669 -52.64 34.77 10.49
N THR A 670 -53.90 34.43 10.77
CA THR A 670 -54.94 35.38 11.15
C THR A 670 -55.60 34.97 12.44
N ALA A 671 -55.86 35.92 13.33
CA ALA A 671 -56.55 35.69 14.58
C ALA A 671 -57.44 36.89 14.93
N GLN A 672 -58.17 36.79 16.02
CA GLN A 672 -59.15 37.78 16.47
C GLN A 672 -59.03 38.03 17.96
N LEU A 673 -59.07 39.30 18.34
CA LEU A 673 -59.30 39.73 19.71
C LEU A 673 -60.79 40.00 19.92
N VAL A 674 -61.43 39.23 20.80
CA VAL A 674 -62.81 39.46 21.23
C VAL A 674 -62.83 40.36 22.47
N VAL A 675 -63.44 41.54 22.34
CA VAL A 675 -63.55 42.55 23.40
C VAL A 675 -64.97 42.54 23.97
N THR A 676 -65.11 42.26 25.27
CA THR A 676 -66.40 42.25 25.96
C THR A 676 -66.62 43.50 26.82
N ALA A 677 -67.74 44.19 26.62
CA ALA A 677 -68.12 45.35 27.43
C ALA A 677 -68.65 44.95 28.82
N GLN A 678 -67.97 45.39 29.88
CA GLN A 678 -68.38 45.17 31.27
C GLN A 678 -69.23 46.33 31.79
N GLN A 679 -70.44 46.02 32.23
CA GLN A 679 -71.33 46.98 32.88
C GLN A 679 -70.84 47.26 34.32
N GLN A 680 -70.59 48.52 34.66
CA GLN A 680 -70.32 48.91 36.05
C GLN A 680 -71.63 48.80 36.86
N GLN A 681 -71.62 48.01 37.94
CA GLN A 681 -72.70 48.04 38.93
C GLN A 681 -72.65 49.39 39.68
N PRO A 682 -73.76 50.11 39.86
CA PRO A 682 -73.76 51.39 40.56
C PRO A 682 -73.31 51.20 42.03
N ILE A 683 -72.40 52.04 42.49
CA ILE A 683 -71.93 52.11 43.88
C ILE A 683 -73.06 52.71 44.74
N PRO A 684 -73.52 52.07 45.83
CA PRO A 684 -74.55 52.64 46.71
C PRO A 684 -74.04 53.89 47.45
N THR A 685 -74.89 54.90 47.58
CA THR A 685 -74.59 56.22 48.17
C THR A 685 -74.44 56.16 49.70
N LEU A 686 -73.66 57.10 50.25
CA LEU A 686 -73.18 57.18 51.65
C LEU A 686 -74.24 57.32 52.76
N ASP A 687 -75.55 57.27 52.48
CA ASP A 687 -76.62 57.47 53.48
C ASP A 687 -77.00 56.18 54.26
N GLU A 688 -76.43 55.02 53.93
CA GLU A 688 -76.81 53.74 54.58
C GLU A 688 -75.88 53.26 55.72
N TRP A 689 -74.84 54.01 56.11
CA TRP A 689 -73.89 53.55 57.14
C TRP A 689 -73.74 54.55 58.30
N GLY A 690 -74.48 54.30 59.38
CA GLY A 690 -74.47 55.10 60.61
C GLY A 690 -73.14 55.12 61.37
N LEU A 691 -72.62 56.33 61.60
CA LEU A 691 -71.91 56.84 62.80
C LEU A 691 -70.95 55.90 63.55
N THR A 692 -69.63 56.07 63.36
CA THR A 692 -68.74 56.92 64.21
C THR A 692 -67.25 56.61 63.97
N ALA A 693 -66.43 57.67 64.01
CA ALA A 693 -64.96 57.69 64.06
C ALA A 693 -64.18 57.34 62.77
N LEU A 694 -64.15 58.34 61.87
CA LEU A 694 -63.13 58.51 60.85
C LEU A 694 -61.78 58.86 61.51
N VAL A 695 -60.79 57.96 61.49
CA VAL A 695 -59.39 58.32 61.78
C VAL A 695 -58.68 58.58 60.46
N LEU A 696 -58.46 59.86 60.20
CA LEU A 696 -57.70 60.36 59.06
C LEU A 696 -56.20 60.28 59.41
N LEU A 697 -55.43 59.44 58.71
CA LEU A 697 -53.97 59.53 58.70
C LEU A 697 -53.53 59.83 57.27
N MET A 698 -53.16 61.09 57.03
CA MET A 698 -52.41 61.49 55.84
C MET A 698 -50.92 61.35 56.11
N VAL A 699 -50.24 60.49 55.33
CA VAL A 699 -48.84 60.69 54.94
C VAL A 699 -48.83 60.59 53.41
N GLY A 700 -48.17 61.56 52.77
CA GLY A 700 -48.38 61.93 51.37
C GLY A 700 -48.15 60.81 50.32
N ALA A 701 -49.00 60.92 49.28
CA ALA A 701 -48.91 60.37 47.93
C ALA A 701 -49.03 58.84 47.74
N GLY A 702 -50.18 58.26 48.13
CA GLY A 702 -50.65 56.98 47.61
C GLY A 702 -51.82 56.41 48.42
N LEU A 703 -53.05 56.49 47.90
CA LEU A 703 -54.28 56.09 48.59
C LEU A 703 -54.39 54.55 48.67
N LEU A 704 -54.18 53.94 49.84
CA LEU A 704 -54.37 52.51 50.06
C LEU A 704 -55.79 52.24 50.59
N LEU A 705 -56.66 51.70 49.72
CA LEU A 705 -57.99 51.22 50.11
C LEU A 705 -57.85 49.80 50.67
N VAL A 706 -57.84 49.63 52.00
CA VAL A 706 -57.87 48.29 52.62
C VAL A 706 -59.32 47.91 52.92
N ARG A 707 -59.85 46.96 52.15
CA ARG A 707 -61.17 46.36 52.38
C ARG A 707 -61.04 45.32 53.51
N ARG A 708 -61.72 45.53 54.63
CA ARG A 708 -61.87 44.50 55.67
C ARG A 708 -62.92 43.50 55.20
N VAL A 709 -62.49 42.30 54.80
CA VAL A 709 -63.38 41.16 54.58
C VAL A 709 -63.83 40.66 55.96
N VAL A 710 -65.14 40.59 56.20
CA VAL A 710 -65.71 39.82 57.30
C VAL A 710 -66.81 38.94 56.70
N ALA A 711 -66.54 37.62 56.74
CA ALA A 711 -67.37 36.46 56.40
C ALA A 711 -68.17 36.49 55.10
#